data_AF-B6G224-F1
#
_entry.id   AF-B6G224-F1
#
_cell.length_a   1.000
_cell.length_b   1.000
_cell.length_c   1.000
_cell.angle_alpha   90.00
_cell.angle_beta   90.00
_cell.angle_gamma   90.00
#
_symmetry.space_group_name_H-M   'P 1'
#
loop_
_entity.id
_entity.type
_entity.pdbx_description
1 polymer ?
#
loop_
_entity_poly.entity_id
_entity_poly.type
_entity_poly.pdbx_seq_one_letter_code
_entity_poly.pdbx_strand_id
1 'polypeptide(L)'
;MDIMNKKAMSVITATAIAISATPMAFADTGLKINDKDTSINQIEPNEEFKEYIEDVENGTVDNTERVPMPFDVDGTRVSGNAARKSRYLPKDYDPRQLGKDTAVKDQENLGVCWAFAGIAGMESYLATNGYGQTDLSEEHMRWWAKGGTNGWNVGDQEGTSNLLSMGYFTSGDGPKLESELKYNTHNTKPSNMNTAKGIDYDVTDAIFIKNNQSDIKNAISKYGGVVSGYGNFSEYTSKDENAYYVDYNIGQNHAVTVVGWDDSYSRDNFTGKVKPEHDGAWLVKNSWGNYNSEGGYFWVSYEDKTLLHAGDNYSIKNIAKKGNKIYQLEKGGYVEMGGKNIVIANVFNFNGHNETIEGVTVGNTSLGSKYEIYYAPVKNGIPQNNNLKLLASGTLNETGYVTIPVNSVHIPLGKGAIVLKMQNEKMATILTDGNTGNVSWFKANANKGESFKLLNGSFVDINVGNSDKKNFAIKAITKENINPNDIIGSNRYETAVKTSQRGWNSANTAIISNGGAIVDALAATPLAAYKDAPVLLTEKNSLKDVTKEELKRLGVGKVYIIGGESVISKNVQSQIESMGISVERISGNDRYATGVAIANEMKSEGAAIDQVAVVNGVSGLADAISFGAAAGQKNIPIILSNKKGETPGAEKILSDSAIEKTYIIGGKAAVPEGVEASLKNPERVSGANRSETNAEIIKKFYNQSNFEYIFVVKDGSEGQDKLIDGLSVGAFAAKKNSPIVLAGKNLSTGQKSALLGKSVEKISQVGGGSNTTVTSQLRNLFK
;
A
#
# COMPACT_ATOMS: atom_id res chain seq x y z
N MET A 1 4.58 -53.22 28.99
CA MET A 1 4.43 -51.87 29.57
C MET A 1 5.67 -51.08 29.17
N ASP A 2 6.01 -50.82 27.92
CA ASP A 2 5.31 -50.27 26.76
C ASP A 2 4.31 -49.13 26.98
N ILE A 3 4.63 -48.03 26.28
CA ILE A 3 3.89 -46.78 26.05
C ILE A 3 4.01 -45.70 27.14
N MET A 4 4.93 -44.75 26.94
CA MET A 4 4.66 -43.29 26.92
C MET A 4 5.98 -42.50 26.97
N ASN A 5 6.48 -42.09 25.80
CA ASN A 5 7.13 -40.78 25.58
C ASN A 5 7.69 -40.69 24.16
N LYS A 6 6.80 -40.47 23.18
CA LYS A 6 7.16 -39.82 21.93
C LYS A 6 6.13 -38.72 21.68
N LYS A 7 6.27 -37.60 22.40
CA LYS A 7 5.70 -36.33 21.94
C LYS A 7 6.42 -35.97 20.65
N ALA A 8 5.69 -36.05 19.54
CA ALA A 8 6.12 -35.56 18.26
C ALA A 8 6.40 -34.05 18.36
N MET A 9 7.68 -33.68 18.28
CA MET A 9 8.07 -32.36 17.80
C MET A 9 7.61 -32.27 16.34
N SER A 10 6.42 -31.73 16.14
CA SER A 10 6.01 -31.22 14.83
C SER A 10 6.86 -29.97 14.57
N VAL A 11 7.85 -30.11 13.70
CA VAL A 11 8.57 -28.99 13.10
C VAL A 11 7.57 -28.29 12.18
N ILE A 12 6.89 -27.29 12.72
CA ILE A 12 6.05 -26.37 11.95
C ILE A 12 7.01 -25.42 11.22
N THR A 13 7.42 -25.78 10.02
CA THR A 13 7.82 -24.76 9.04
C THR A 13 6.54 -24.13 8.54
N ALA A 14 6.07 -23.10 9.26
CA ALA A 14 5.28 -22.05 8.63
C ALA A 14 6.21 -21.41 7.60
N THR A 15 6.10 -21.86 6.34
CA THR A 15 6.72 -21.15 5.23
C THR A 15 5.93 -19.86 5.07
N ALA A 16 6.19 -18.88 5.93
CA ALA A 16 6.03 -17.51 5.54
C ALA A 16 6.88 -17.38 4.27
N ILE A 17 6.22 -17.27 3.12
CA ILE A 17 6.89 -16.78 1.92
C ILE A 17 7.22 -15.32 2.25
N ALA A 18 8.35 -15.13 2.94
CA ALA A 18 9.09 -13.91 2.78
C ALA A 18 9.33 -13.83 1.27
N ILE A 19 8.78 -12.80 0.64
CA ILE A 19 9.17 -12.41 -0.71
C ILE A 19 10.65 -12.00 -0.59
N SER A 20 11.54 -12.99 -0.59
CA SER A 20 12.96 -12.76 -0.56
C SER A 20 13.34 -12.27 -1.95
N ALA A 21 13.69 -10.98 -2.03
CA ALA A 21 14.06 -10.28 -3.25
C ALA A 21 15.41 -10.74 -3.82
N THR A 22 15.55 -12.03 -4.12
CA THR A 22 16.50 -12.48 -5.13
C THR A 22 15.93 -12.10 -6.50
N PRO A 23 16.71 -11.44 -7.39
CA PRO A 23 16.27 -11.13 -8.73
C PRO A 23 15.78 -12.41 -9.41
N MET A 24 14.50 -12.45 -9.76
CA MET A 24 13.91 -13.58 -10.45
C MET A 24 14.38 -13.50 -11.90
N ALA A 25 15.09 -14.54 -12.37
CA ALA A 25 15.42 -14.64 -13.78
C ALA A 25 14.12 -14.74 -14.57
N PHE A 26 13.89 -13.82 -15.50
CA PHE A 26 12.70 -13.87 -16.36
C PHE A 26 12.79 -15.09 -17.26
N ALA A 27 11.78 -15.95 -17.22
CA ALA A 27 11.64 -17.01 -18.20
C ALA A 27 11.35 -16.35 -19.56
N ASP A 28 12.08 -16.76 -20.59
CA ASP A 28 11.69 -16.47 -21.97
C ASP A 28 10.39 -17.25 -22.24
N THR A 29 9.29 -16.52 -22.32
CA THR A 29 7.96 -17.07 -22.57
C THR A 29 7.75 -17.44 -24.04
N GLY A 30 8.62 -16.95 -24.93
CA GLY A 30 8.42 -16.96 -26.37
C GLY A 30 7.20 -16.15 -26.82
N LEU A 31 6.70 -15.22 -25.98
CA LEU A 31 5.60 -14.31 -26.34
C LEU A 31 5.99 -13.47 -27.56
N LYS A 32 5.22 -13.60 -28.64
CA LYS A 32 5.37 -12.81 -29.87
C LYS A 32 4.03 -12.18 -30.21
N ILE A 33 3.72 -11.07 -29.54
CA ILE A 33 2.51 -10.31 -29.82
C ILE A 33 2.84 -9.23 -30.85
N ASN A 34 2.09 -9.22 -31.95
CA ASN A 34 2.10 -8.12 -32.91
C ASN A 34 1.13 -7.04 -32.41
N ASP A 35 1.59 -5.80 -32.26
CA ASP A 35 0.79 -4.66 -31.77
C ASP A 35 -0.43 -4.31 -32.66
N LYS A 36 -0.57 -4.95 -33.83
CA LYS A 36 -1.75 -4.88 -34.71
C LYS A 36 -2.81 -5.97 -34.43
N ASP A 37 -2.48 -6.97 -33.61
CA ASP A 37 -3.32 -8.14 -33.29
C ASP A 37 -3.57 -8.23 -31.77
N THR A 38 -4.05 -7.13 -31.19
CA THR A 38 -4.30 -6.96 -29.74
C THR A 38 -5.77 -6.69 -29.41
N SER A 39 -6.68 -7.18 -30.26
CA SER A 39 -8.13 -6.99 -30.07
C SER A 39 -8.61 -7.68 -28.78
N ILE A 40 -9.39 -6.95 -27.99
CA ILE A 40 -10.05 -7.46 -26.78
C ILE A 40 -11.48 -6.92 -26.74
N ASN A 41 -12.45 -7.81 -26.49
CA ASN A 41 -13.87 -7.50 -26.42
C ASN A 41 -14.49 -8.17 -25.20
N GLN A 42 -15.64 -7.67 -24.75
CA GLN A 42 -16.44 -8.37 -23.74
C GLN A 42 -16.93 -9.71 -24.32
N ILE A 43 -16.88 -10.75 -23.49
CA ILE A 43 -17.42 -12.05 -23.81
C ILE A 43 -18.92 -12.02 -23.53
N GLU A 44 -19.70 -12.55 -24.47
CA GLU A 44 -21.16 -12.68 -24.30
C GLU A 44 -21.48 -13.62 -23.13
N PRO A 45 -22.56 -13.35 -22.37
CA PRO A 45 -22.94 -14.24 -21.29
C PRO A 45 -23.21 -15.67 -21.76
N ASN A 46 -23.00 -16.65 -20.88
CA ASN A 46 -23.39 -18.03 -21.13
C ASN A 46 -24.93 -18.21 -21.12
N GLU A 47 -25.40 -19.35 -21.63
CA GLU A 47 -26.84 -19.59 -21.78
C GLU A 47 -27.55 -19.71 -20.42
N GLU A 48 -26.93 -20.35 -19.42
CA GLU A 48 -27.49 -20.46 -18.06
C GLU A 48 -27.79 -19.07 -17.46
N PHE A 49 -26.88 -18.11 -17.64
CA PHE A 49 -27.11 -16.74 -17.17
C PHE A 49 -28.18 -16.01 -17.97
N LYS A 50 -28.26 -16.22 -19.30
CA LYS A 50 -29.31 -15.60 -20.12
C LYS A 50 -30.69 -16.11 -19.74
N GLU A 51 -30.83 -17.42 -19.58
CA GLU A 51 -32.06 -18.07 -19.12
C GLU A 51 -32.48 -17.52 -17.75
N TYR A 52 -31.55 -17.42 -16.80
CA TYR A 52 -31.81 -16.81 -15.50
C TYR A 52 -32.34 -15.37 -15.60
N ILE A 53 -31.73 -14.52 -16.46
CA ILE A 53 -32.19 -13.14 -16.64
C ILE A 53 -33.58 -13.10 -17.27
N GLU A 54 -33.85 -13.93 -18.28
CA GLU A 54 -35.18 -14.06 -18.87
C GLU A 54 -36.22 -14.51 -17.83
N ASP A 55 -35.88 -15.46 -16.97
CA ASP A 55 -36.75 -15.95 -15.91
C ASP A 55 -37.06 -14.88 -14.86
N VAL A 56 -36.06 -14.09 -14.45
CA VAL A 56 -36.25 -12.96 -13.54
C VAL A 56 -37.12 -11.88 -14.20
N GLU A 57 -36.91 -11.56 -15.47
CA GLU A 57 -37.71 -10.58 -16.21
C GLU A 57 -39.17 -11.05 -16.40
N ASN A 58 -39.38 -12.36 -16.55
CA ASN A 58 -40.70 -12.98 -16.65
C ASN A 58 -41.37 -13.23 -15.28
N GLY A 59 -40.64 -13.05 -14.17
CA GLY A 59 -41.12 -13.31 -12.81
C GLY A 59 -41.33 -14.79 -12.49
N THR A 60 -40.68 -15.70 -13.23
CA THR A 60 -40.71 -17.15 -13.00
C THR A 60 -39.71 -17.59 -11.92
N VAL A 61 -38.68 -16.77 -11.68
CA VAL A 61 -37.68 -16.94 -10.62
C VAL A 61 -37.64 -15.68 -9.74
N ASP A 62 -37.55 -15.86 -8.43
CA ASP A 62 -37.42 -14.76 -7.48
C ASP A 62 -35.96 -14.25 -7.44
N ASN A 63 -35.77 -12.95 -7.24
CA ASN A 63 -34.44 -12.34 -7.16
C ASN A 63 -33.67 -12.70 -5.86
N THR A 64 -34.27 -13.55 -5.03
CA THR A 64 -33.70 -14.14 -3.82
C THR A 64 -32.87 -15.39 -4.11
N GLU A 65 -32.99 -15.98 -5.31
CA GLU A 65 -32.21 -17.15 -5.73
C GLU A 65 -30.76 -16.81 -6.08
N ARG A 66 -29.91 -17.84 -6.12
CA ARG A 66 -28.48 -17.67 -6.43
C ARG A 66 -28.32 -17.24 -7.88
N VAL A 67 -27.58 -16.16 -8.12
CA VAL A 67 -27.27 -15.67 -9.46
C VAL A 67 -26.19 -16.56 -10.11
N PRO A 68 -26.45 -17.19 -11.27
CA PRO A 68 -25.44 -17.94 -12.00
C PRO A 68 -24.26 -17.06 -12.43
N MET A 69 -23.11 -17.68 -12.64
CA MET A 69 -21.94 -16.98 -13.16
C MET A 69 -22.15 -16.64 -14.64
N PRO A 70 -21.92 -15.39 -15.09
CA PRO A 70 -22.26 -14.99 -16.45
C PRO A 70 -21.34 -15.55 -17.53
N PHE A 71 -20.28 -16.27 -17.19
CA PHE A 71 -19.33 -16.84 -18.15
C PHE A 71 -18.81 -18.19 -17.65
N ASP A 72 -18.41 -19.01 -18.60
CA ASP A 72 -17.83 -20.32 -18.30
C ASP A 72 -16.36 -20.18 -17.91
N VAL A 73 -15.94 -20.93 -16.90
CA VAL A 73 -14.54 -20.96 -16.47
C VAL A 73 -14.02 -22.39 -16.36
N ASP A 74 -12.86 -22.62 -16.95
CA ASP A 74 -12.11 -23.84 -16.70
C ASP A 74 -11.43 -23.73 -15.33
N GLY A 75 -11.97 -24.44 -14.34
CA GLY A 75 -11.41 -24.46 -12.99
C GLY A 75 -9.97 -25.00 -12.93
N THR A 76 -9.24 -24.53 -11.93
CA THR A 76 -7.84 -24.90 -11.67
C THR A 76 -7.72 -26.36 -11.23
N ARG A 77 -6.80 -27.11 -11.86
CA ARG A 77 -6.45 -28.46 -11.40
C ARG A 77 -5.62 -28.38 -10.12
N VAL A 78 -6.00 -29.14 -9.11
CA VAL A 78 -5.30 -29.26 -7.83
C VAL A 78 -4.76 -30.67 -7.70
N SER A 79 -3.45 -30.82 -7.94
CA SER A 79 -2.76 -32.11 -7.81
C SER A 79 -2.65 -32.59 -6.35
N GLY A 80 -2.45 -33.89 -6.15
CA GLY A 80 -2.17 -34.46 -4.83
C GLY A 80 -0.90 -33.88 -4.18
N ASN A 81 -0.82 -33.92 -2.85
CA ASN A 81 0.33 -33.38 -2.12
C ASN A 81 1.55 -34.31 -2.25
N ALA A 82 2.63 -33.84 -2.90
CA ALA A 82 3.84 -34.62 -3.15
C ALA A 82 4.56 -35.09 -1.87
N ALA A 83 4.31 -34.44 -0.72
CA ALA A 83 4.87 -34.80 0.57
C ALA A 83 4.15 -35.98 1.25
N ARG A 84 3.02 -36.46 0.72
CA ARG A 84 2.33 -37.63 1.29
C ARG A 84 3.08 -38.92 0.95
N LYS A 85 3.27 -39.77 1.97
CA LYS A 85 3.84 -41.13 1.79
C LYS A 85 2.96 -42.04 0.93
N SER A 86 1.65 -41.75 0.81
CA SER A 86 0.70 -42.45 -0.04
C SER A 86 0.38 -41.62 -1.29
N ARG A 87 0.29 -42.28 -2.45
CA ARG A 87 -0.17 -41.68 -3.72
C ARG A 87 -1.68 -41.41 -3.75
N TYR A 88 -2.45 -41.97 -2.81
CA TYR A 88 -3.91 -41.86 -2.77
C TYR A 88 -4.36 -40.96 -1.61
N LEU A 89 -5.41 -40.18 -1.86
CA LEU A 89 -6.14 -39.48 -0.80
C LEU A 89 -6.77 -40.50 0.17
N PRO A 90 -6.96 -40.14 1.46
CA PRO A 90 -7.71 -40.99 2.37
C PRO A 90 -9.15 -41.16 1.85
N LYS A 91 -9.78 -42.29 2.22
CA LYS A 91 -11.18 -42.58 1.87
C LYS A 91 -12.14 -41.56 2.47
N ASP A 92 -11.76 -41.00 3.61
CA ASP A 92 -12.50 -39.98 4.33
C ASP A 92 -11.60 -38.83 4.78
N TYR A 93 -12.20 -37.67 4.96
CA TYR A 93 -11.62 -36.50 5.59
C TYR A 93 -12.74 -35.72 6.28
N ASP A 94 -12.73 -35.75 7.60
CA ASP A 94 -13.66 -34.99 8.43
C ASP A 94 -12.86 -33.97 9.28
N PRO A 95 -12.94 -32.66 9.00
CA PRO A 95 -12.20 -31.65 9.76
C PRO A 95 -12.62 -31.60 11.24
N ARG A 96 -13.82 -32.07 11.61
CA ARG A 96 -14.32 -32.09 12.99
C ARG A 96 -13.55 -33.07 13.86
N GLN A 97 -13.20 -34.22 13.28
CA GLN A 97 -12.36 -35.23 13.94
C GLN A 97 -10.90 -34.77 14.08
N LEU A 98 -10.49 -33.80 13.26
CA LEU A 98 -9.14 -33.24 13.25
C LEU A 98 -9.01 -31.98 14.11
N GLY A 99 -10.09 -31.47 14.70
CA GLY A 99 -10.12 -30.20 15.43
C GLY A 99 -9.78 -29.01 14.52
N LYS A 100 -10.19 -29.08 13.24
CA LYS A 100 -9.98 -28.07 12.20
C LYS A 100 -11.28 -27.43 11.72
N ASP A 101 -12.40 -27.79 12.33
CA ASP A 101 -13.72 -27.26 12.09
C ASP A 101 -13.94 -25.94 12.86
N THR A 102 -15.08 -25.31 12.63
CA THR A 102 -15.55 -24.13 13.36
C THR A 102 -17.07 -24.24 13.44
N ALA A 103 -17.70 -23.76 14.51
CA ALA A 103 -19.15 -23.88 14.65
C ALA A 103 -19.90 -23.33 13.42
N VAL A 104 -21.01 -23.98 13.07
CA VAL A 104 -21.95 -23.46 12.08
C VAL A 104 -22.71 -22.29 12.68
N LYS A 105 -22.61 -21.13 12.04
CA LYS A 105 -23.30 -19.90 12.46
C LYS A 105 -24.69 -19.85 11.84
N ASP A 106 -25.50 -18.88 12.25
CA ASP A 106 -26.90 -18.75 11.86
C ASP A 106 -27.13 -17.44 11.11
N GLN A 107 -27.57 -17.54 9.84
CA GLN A 107 -27.96 -16.40 9.00
C GLN A 107 -29.38 -15.89 9.29
N GLU A 108 -30.08 -16.53 10.23
CA GLU A 108 -31.44 -16.22 10.62
C GLU A 108 -32.38 -16.18 9.39
N ASN A 109 -33.03 -15.05 9.14
CA ASN A 109 -34.04 -14.87 8.09
C ASN A 109 -33.54 -14.02 6.90
N LEU A 110 -32.24 -13.81 6.77
CA LEU A 110 -31.65 -13.03 5.68
C LEU A 110 -31.16 -13.92 4.53
N GLY A 111 -31.28 -13.44 3.30
CA GLY A 111 -30.77 -14.05 2.07
C GLY A 111 -29.25 -13.89 1.87
N VAL A 112 -28.47 -14.03 2.95
CA VAL A 112 -27.03 -13.72 2.96
C VAL A 112 -26.14 -14.96 3.07
N CYS A 113 -26.64 -16.13 2.64
CA CYS A 113 -25.89 -17.39 2.65
C CYS A 113 -24.53 -17.28 1.93
N TRP A 114 -24.44 -16.44 0.90
CA TRP A 114 -23.20 -16.13 0.19
C TRP A 114 -22.10 -15.55 1.10
N ALA A 115 -22.47 -14.74 2.09
CA ALA A 115 -21.53 -14.17 3.05
C ALA A 115 -21.01 -15.26 4.00
N PHE A 116 -21.92 -16.08 4.53
CA PHE A 116 -21.58 -17.18 5.44
C PHE A 116 -20.75 -18.25 4.74
N ALA A 117 -21.09 -18.64 3.51
CA ALA A 117 -20.33 -19.60 2.73
C ALA A 117 -18.91 -19.08 2.42
N GLY A 118 -18.78 -17.83 1.99
CA GLY A 118 -17.48 -17.21 1.75
C GLY A 118 -16.61 -17.13 3.01
N ILE A 119 -17.19 -16.70 4.13
CA ILE A 119 -16.50 -16.64 5.42
C ILE A 119 -16.12 -18.04 5.92
N ALA A 120 -17.01 -19.03 5.86
CA ALA A 120 -16.73 -20.42 6.21
C ALA A 120 -15.56 -20.99 5.39
N GLY A 121 -15.46 -20.66 4.09
CA GLY A 121 -14.32 -21.03 3.25
C GLY A 121 -13.00 -20.44 3.75
N MET A 122 -13.00 -19.18 4.18
CA MET A 122 -11.82 -18.51 4.74
C MET A 122 -11.45 -19.04 6.14
N GLU A 123 -12.41 -19.27 7.02
CA GLU A 123 -12.18 -19.89 8.34
C GLU A 123 -11.58 -21.30 8.19
N SER A 124 -12.11 -22.08 7.26
CA SER A 124 -11.62 -23.44 6.96
C SER A 124 -10.18 -23.41 6.44
N TYR A 125 -9.83 -22.41 5.61
CA TYR A 125 -8.45 -22.19 5.18
C TYR A 125 -7.51 -21.91 6.34
N LEU A 126 -7.88 -20.98 7.23
CA LEU A 126 -7.08 -20.59 8.40
C LEU A 126 -6.85 -21.77 9.35
N ALA A 127 -7.91 -22.51 9.68
CA ALA A 127 -7.83 -23.67 10.55
C ALA A 127 -6.99 -24.79 9.93
N THR A 128 -7.14 -25.03 8.62
CA THR A 128 -6.40 -26.10 7.91
C THR A 128 -4.91 -25.82 7.81
N ASN A 129 -4.53 -24.55 7.60
CA ASN A 129 -3.16 -24.11 7.34
C ASN A 129 -2.43 -23.56 8.59
N GLY A 130 -2.96 -23.79 9.79
CA GLY A 130 -2.25 -23.54 11.05
C GLY A 130 -2.27 -22.09 11.52
N TYR A 131 -3.20 -21.27 11.01
CA TYR A 131 -3.45 -19.91 11.50
C TYR A 131 -4.42 -19.88 12.70
N GLY A 132 -5.00 -21.04 13.04
CA GLY A 132 -5.93 -21.21 14.15
C GLY A 132 -7.40 -21.08 13.74
N GLN A 133 -8.29 -21.55 14.60
CA GLN A 133 -9.73 -21.35 14.46
C GLN A 133 -10.05 -19.90 14.79
N THR A 134 -10.61 -19.18 13.81
CA THR A 134 -10.94 -17.75 13.93
C THR A 134 -12.40 -17.57 13.55
N ASP A 135 -13.11 -16.74 14.32
CA ASP A 135 -14.50 -16.36 14.04
C ASP A 135 -14.52 -15.01 13.31
N LEU A 136 -14.92 -15.03 12.04
CA LEU A 136 -14.89 -13.89 11.13
C LEU A 136 -16.29 -13.30 10.92
N SER A 137 -16.37 -12.01 10.58
CA SER A 137 -17.64 -11.28 10.50
C SER A 137 -18.28 -11.37 9.11
N GLU A 138 -19.42 -12.06 9.02
CA GLU A 138 -20.33 -12.02 7.87
C GLU A 138 -20.99 -10.63 7.74
N GLU A 139 -21.28 -9.97 8.87
CA GLU A 139 -21.92 -8.66 8.92
C GLU A 139 -21.12 -7.60 8.14
N HIS A 140 -19.78 -7.65 8.25
CA HIS A 140 -18.96 -6.74 7.47
C HIS A 140 -19.11 -6.99 5.96
N MET A 141 -19.12 -8.25 5.52
CA MET A 141 -19.26 -8.58 4.09
C MET A 141 -20.64 -8.17 3.57
N ARG A 142 -21.71 -8.44 4.33
CA ARG A 142 -23.09 -8.01 4.06
C ARG A 142 -23.17 -6.50 3.78
N TRP A 143 -22.69 -5.67 4.71
CA TRP A 143 -22.75 -4.21 4.54
C TRP A 143 -21.73 -3.66 3.54
N TRP A 144 -20.64 -4.37 3.29
CA TRP A 144 -19.66 -4.01 2.26
C TRP A 144 -20.22 -4.17 0.85
N ALA A 145 -21.10 -5.15 0.64
CA ALA A 145 -21.75 -5.44 -0.64
C ALA A 145 -22.93 -4.53 -0.98
N LYS A 146 -23.41 -3.72 -0.03
CA LYS A 146 -24.65 -2.94 -0.17
C LYS A 146 -24.39 -1.55 -0.75
N GLY A 147 -25.23 -1.11 -1.69
CA GLY A 147 -25.28 0.27 -2.17
C GLY A 147 -24.32 0.63 -3.31
N GLY A 148 -23.71 -0.34 -3.99
CA GLY A 148 -22.97 -0.13 -5.25
C GLY A 148 -21.60 0.55 -5.10
N THR A 149 -21.16 0.87 -3.88
CA THR A 149 -19.91 1.63 -3.67
C THR A 149 -18.66 0.82 -4.04
N ASN A 150 -18.71 -0.50 -3.85
CA ASN A 150 -17.61 -1.41 -4.16
C ASN A 150 -17.87 -2.22 -5.45
N GLY A 151 -18.76 -1.74 -6.32
CA GLY A 151 -19.27 -2.50 -7.46
C GLY A 151 -20.55 -3.25 -7.11
N TRP A 152 -20.52 -4.02 -6.03
CA TRP A 152 -21.66 -4.79 -5.56
C TRP A 152 -22.77 -3.90 -4.97
N ASN A 153 -24.01 -4.24 -5.28
CA ASN A 153 -25.24 -3.64 -4.78
C ASN A 153 -26.24 -4.72 -4.36
N VAL A 154 -25.79 -5.63 -3.49
CA VAL A 154 -26.58 -6.77 -3.01
C VAL A 154 -27.23 -6.42 -1.68
N GLY A 155 -28.55 -6.57 -1.61
CA GLY A 155 -29.38 -6.37 -0.42
C GLY A 155 -29.39 -7.58 0.53
N ASP A 156 -30.23 -7.49 1.57
CA ASP A 156 -30.26 -8.51 2.63
C ASP A 156 -31.16 -9.71 2.29
N GLN A 157 -31.82 -9.68 1.14
CA GLN A 157 -32.74 -10.72 0.65
C GLN A 157 -32.34 -11.20 -0.75
N GLU A 158 -31.42 -10.51 -1.42
CA GLU A 158 -31.02 -10.81 -2.79
C GLU A 158 -29.91 -11.87 -2.79
N GLY A 159 -30.03 -12.85 -3.69
CA GLY A 159 -28.96 -13.80 -3.95
C GLY A 159 -27.86 -13.19 -4.82
N THR A 160 -26.72 -13.86 -4.87
CA THR A 160 -25.57 -13.43 -5.67
C THR A 160 -24.66 -14.60 -6.02
N SER A 161 -23.65 -14.37 -6.86
CA SER A 161 -22.64 -15.38 -7.22
C SER A 161 -21.48 -15.41 -6.21
N ASN A 162 -20.69 -16.48 -6.23
CA ASN A 162 -19.52 -16.58 -5.35
C ASN A 162 -18.44 -15.52 -5.66
N LEU A 163 -18.48 -14.88 -6.83
CA LEU A 163 -17.55 -13.82 -7.23
C LEU A 163 -17.51 -12.66 -6.23
N LEU A 164 -18.62 -12.38 -5.55
CA LEU A 164 -18.69 -11.32 -4.54
C LEU A 164 -17.69 -11.55 -3.42
N SER A 165 -17.73 -12.73 -2.82
CA SER A 165 -16.84 -13.10 -1.73
C SER A 165 -15.36 -13.10 -2.18
N MET A 166 -15.07 -13.56 -3.40
CA MET A 166 -13.73 -13.48 -3.97
C MET A 166 -13.24 -12.03 -4.11
N GLY A 167 -14.11 -11.14 -4.64
CA GLY A 167 -13.82 -9.71 -4.75
C GLY A 167 -13.59 -9.05 -3.39
N TYR A 168 -14.44 -9.36 -2.41
CA TYR A 168 -14.29 -8.90 -1.02
C TYR A 168 -12.92 -9.26 -0.44
N PHE A 169 -12.53 -10.53 -0.50
CA PHE A 169 -11.28 -10.99 0.06
C PHE A 169 -10.05 -10.40 -0.66
N THR A 170 -10.07 -10.39 -1.99
CA THR A 170 -8.94 -9.94 -2.82
C THR A 170 -8.83 -8.42 -2.89
N SER A 171 -9.84 -7.68 -2.39
CA SER A 171 -9.76 -6.23 -2.22
C SER A 171 -8.89 -5.80 -1.02
N GLY A 172 -8.65 -6.69 -0.05
CA GLY A 172 -7.98 -6.38 1.21
C GLY A 172 -8.85 -5.65 2.24
N ASP A 173 -10.14 -5.38 1.94
CA ASP A 173 -11.04 -4.70 2.87
C ASP A 173 -11.41 -5.58 4.09
N GLY A 174 -11.31 -6.91 3.95
CA GLY A 174 -11.59 -7.88 5.00
C GLY A 174 -10.80 -9.18 4.85
N PRO A 175 -11.13 -10.23 5.64
CA PRO A 175 -12.24 -10.30 6.59
C PRO A 175 -12.01 -9.50 7.88
N LYS A 176 -13.11 -9.12 8.53
CA LYS A 176 -13.12 -8.57 9.90
C LYS A 176 -13.40 -9.67 10.93
N LEU A 177 -13.14 -9.39 12.21
CA LEU A 177 -13.46 -10.32 13.29
C LEU A 177 -14.92 -10.18 13.71
N GLU A 178 -15.58 -11.30 14.00
CA GLU A 178 -16.96 -11.31 14.52
C GLU A 178 -17.07 -10.56 15.85
N SER A 179 -16.02 -10.61 16.68
CA SER A 179 -15.93 -9.86 17.94
C SER A 179 -15.98 -8.33 17.77
N GLU A 180 -15.67 -7.82 16.58
CA GLU A 180 -15.65 -6.39 16.26
C GLU A 180 -16.93 -5.93 15.57
N LEU A 181 -17.53 -6.82 14.78
CA LEU A 181 -18.72 -6.58 13.98
C LEU A 181 -19.60 -7.81 14.03
N LYS A 182 -20.35 -7.93 15.13
CA LYS A 182 -21.21 -9.07 15.37
C LYS A 182 -22.37 -9.13 14.37
N TYR A 183 -22.62 -10.31 13.82
CA TYR A 183 -23.80 -10.58 13.03
C TYR A 183 -25.09 -10.25 13.78
N ASN A 184 -26.00 -9.59 13.08
CA ASN A 184 -27.32 -9.24 13.58
C ASN A 184 -28.26 -8.99 12.39
N THR A 185 -29.57 -9.13 12.61
CA THR A 185 -30.59 -8.88 11.58
C THR A 185 -31.11 -7.45 11.56
N HIS A 186 -30.42 -6.50 12.24
CA HIS A 186 -30.85 -5.11 12.24
C HIS A 186 -30.62 -4.44 10.88
N ASN A 187 -31.47 -3.46 10.58
CA ASN A 187 -31.39 -2.67 9.35
C ASN A 187 -30.47 -1.44 9.47
N THR A 188 -29.66 -1.35 10.52
CA THR A 188 -28.78 -0.21 10.77
C THR A 188 -27.32 -0.59 10.54
N LYS A 189 -26.65 0.13 9.63
CA LYS A 189 -25.24 -0.08 9.33
C LYS A 189 -24.37 0.20 10.57
N PRO A 190 -23.47 -0.72 10.98
CA PRO A 190 -22.57 -0.48 12.11
C PRO A 190 -21.68 0.76 11.91
N SER A 191 -21.47 1.56 12.96
CA SER A 191 -20.69 2.79 12.88
C SER A 191 -19.18 2.55 12.71
N ASN A 192 -18.68 1.40 13.15
CA ASN A 192 -17.27 1.01 13.11
C ASN A 192 -16.90 0.18 11.87
N MET A 193 -17.73 0.11 10.83
CA MET A 193 -17.46 -0.67 9.60
C MET A 193 -16.06 -0.44 9.02
N ASN A 194 -15.59 0.81 9.02
CA ASN A 194 -14.28 1.17 8.45
C ASN A 194 -13.11 1.03 9.45
N THR A 195 -13.39 0.92 10.75
CA THR A 195 -12.37 0.92 11.83
C THR A 195 -12.25 -0.43 12.53
N ALA A 196 -13.20 -1.34 12.31
CA ALA A 196 -13.19 -2.68 12.89
C ALA A 196 -11.92 -3.44 12.55
N LYS A 197 -11.37 -4.14 13.55
CA LYS A 197 -10.18 -4.97 13.38
C LYS A 197 -10.50 -6.20 12.53
N GLY A 198 -9.55 -6.57 11.67
CA GLY A 198 -9.58 -7.83 10.93
C GLY A 198 -8.37 -8.69 11.23
N ILE A 199 -8.22 -9.77 10.48
CA ILE A 199 -7.04 -10.63 10.55
C ILE A 199 -5.78 -9.89 10.05
N ASP A 200 -4.60 -10.36 10.46
CA ASP A 200 -3.29 -9.80 10.10
C ASP A 200 -2.80 -10.22 8.69
N TYR A 201 -3.71 -10.68 7.83
CA TYR A 201 -3.41 -11.23 6.52
C TYR A 201 -4.36 -10.70 5.44
N ASP A 202 -3.84 -10.54 4.23
CA ASP A 202 -4.59 -10.26 3.01
C ASP A 202 -4.65 -11.51 2.14
N VAL A 203 -5.79 -11.77 1.51
CA VAL A 203 -5.92 -12.86 0.55
C VAL A 203 -5.21 -12.47 -0.74
N THR A 204 -4.22 -13.27 -1.13
CA THR A 204 -3.45 -13.06 -2.37
C THR A 204 -3.96 -13.89 -3.53
N ASP A 205 -4.50 -15.08 -3.22
CA ASP A 205 -4.93 -16.02 -4.24
C ASP A 205 -6.28 -16.66 -3.85
N ALA A 206 -7.30 -16.44 -4.67
CA ALA A 206 -8.61 -17.08 -4.59
C ALA A 206 -8.90 -17.66 -5.97
N ILE A 207 -8.97 -18.99 -6.07
CA ILE A 207 -8.96 -19.70 -7.35
C ILE A 207 -10.22 -20.54 -7.56
N PHE A 208 -10.71 -20.59 -8.79
CA PHE A 208 -11.73 -21.56 -9.18
C PHE A 208 -11.14 -22.95 -9.20
N ILE A 209 -11.89 -23.95 -8.76
CA ILE A 209 -11.44 -25.34 -8.68
C ILE A 209 -12.07 -26.16 -9.80
N LYS A 210 -11.28 -27.03 -10.45
CA LYS A 210 -11.81 -27.93 -11.47
C LYS A 210 -12.88 -28.82 -10.84
N ASN A 211 -14.07 -28.80 -11.43
CA ASN A 211 -15.20 -29.60 -10.96
C ASN A 211 -15.03 -31.09 -11.31
N ASN A 212 -14.17 -31.77 -10.55
CA ASN A 212 -14.17 -33.22 -10.46
C ASN A 212 -13.76 -33.64 -9.06
N GLN A 213 -14.19 -34.83 -8.67
CA GLN A 213 -14.05 -35.33 -7.30
C GLN A 213 -12.59 -35.31 -6.79
N SER A 214 -11.61 -35.64 -7.64
CA SER A 214 -10.20 -35.67 -7.23
C SER A 214 -9.67 -34.26 -6.94
N ASP A 215 -9.92 -33.30 -7.83
CA ASP A 215 -9.45 -31.92 -7.66
C ASP A 215 -10.15 -31.25 -6.47
N ILE A 216 -11.45 -31.51 -6.26
CA ILE A 216 -12.21 -31.02 -5.09
C ILE A 216 -11.65 -31.58 -3.79
N LYS A 217 -11.44 -32.90 -3.67
CA LYS A 217 -10.83 -33.47 -2.45
C LYS A 217 -9.42 -32.94 -2.20
N ASN A 218 -8.63 -32.76 -3.26
CA ASN A 218 -7.30 -32.16 -3.13
C ASN A 218 -7.37 -30.69 -2.67
N ALA A 219 -8.33 -29.91 -3.18
CA ALA A 219 -8.56 -28.54 -2.76
C ALA A 219 -8.98 -28.48 -1.28
N ILE A 220 -9.97 -29.26 -0.86
CA ILE A 220 -10.39 -29.38 0.55
C ILE A 220 -9.19 -29.72 1.43
N SER A 221 -8.41 -30.74 1.06
CA SER A 221 -7.30 -31.18 1.88
C SER A 221 -6.15 -30.17 1.99
N LYS A 222 -5.96 -29.29 1.01
CA LYS A 222 -4.88 -28.29 1.00
C LYS A 222 -5.34 -26.93 1.53
N TYR A 223 -6.54 -26.54 1.18
CA TYR A 223 -7.08 -25.20 1.33
C TYR A 223 -8.23 -25.15 2.35
N GLY A 224 -8.63 -26.28 2.91
CA GLY A 224 -9.63 -26.39 3.97
C GLY A 224 -11.07 -26.49 3.49
N GLY A 225 -11.40 -25.89 2.35
CA GLY A 225 -12.74 -26.03 1.78
C GLY A 225 -12.89 -25.48 0.37
N VAL A 226 -14.01 -25.83 -0.26
CA VAL A 226 -14.46 -25.31 -1.56
C VAL A 226 -15.84 -24.68 -1.38
N VAL A 227 -15.94 -23.39 -1.66
CA VAL A 227 -17.22 -22.66 -1.60
C VAL A 227 -18.00 -22.96 -2.87
N SER A 228 -19.29 -23.30 -2.72
CA SER A 228 -20.14 -23.75 -3.82
C SER A 228 -21.61 -23.42 -3.56
N GLY A 229 -22.39 -23.27 -4.62
CA GLY A 229 -23.85 -23.27 -4.55
C GLY A 229 -24.42 -24.68 -4.59
N TYR A 230 -25.63 -24.84 -4.06
CA TYR A 230 -26.46 -26.02 -4.29
C TYR A 230 -27.93 -25.64 -4.24
N GLY A 231 -28.79 -26.53 -4.74
CA GLY A 231 -30.23 -26.42 -4.59
C GLY A 231 -30.64 -27.00 -3.24
N ASN A 232 -31.28 -26.22 -2.40
CA ASN A 232 -31.83 -26.64 -1.12
C ASN A 232 -33.35 -26.75 -1.21
N PHE A 233 -33.84 -28.00 -1.23
CA PHE A 233 -35.26 -28.30 -1.35
C PHE A 233 -35.63 -29.38 -0.33
N SER A 234 -36.50 -29.05 0.62
CA SER A 234 -36.73 -29.84 1.83
C SER A 234 -37.11 -31.30 1.57
N GLU A 235 -37.81 -31.59 0.48
CA GLU A 235 -38.23 -32.95 0.12
C GLU A 235 -37.07 -33.89 -0.22
N TYR A 236 -35.90 -33.34 -0.58
CA TYR A 236 -34.68 -34.10 -0.88
C TYR A 236 -33.78 -34.28 0.36
N THR A 237 -34.15 -33.64 1.47
CA THR A 237 -33.45 -33.77 2.75
C THR A 237 -33.91 -35.03 3.48
N SER A 238 -32.97 -35.77 4.06
CA SER A 238 -33.23 -36.89 4.97
C SER A 238 -34.03 -36.45 6.20
N LYS A 239 -34.73 -37.39 6.83
CA LYS A 239 -35.62 -37.12 7.98
C LYS A 239 -34.91 -36.60 9.22
N ASP A 240 -33.64 -36.96 9.40
CA ASP A 240 -32.77 -36.50 10.48
C ASP A 240 -31.94 -35.27 10.09
N GLU A 241 -32.17 -34.73 8.88
CA GLU A 241 -31.55 -33.52 8.35
C GLU A 241 -30.02 -33.61 8.19
N ASN A 242 -29.47 -34.83 8.20
CA ASN A 242 -28.02 -35.07 8.15
C ASN A 242 -27.52 -35.39 6.74
N ALA A 243 -28.40 -35.71 5.80
CA ALA A 243 -28.08 -36.10 4.43
C ALA A 243 -29.02 -35.43 3.38
N TYR A 244 -28.48 -35.12 2.20
CA TYR A 244 -29.18 -34.46 1.09
C TYR A 244 -28.77 -35.03 -0.27
N TYR A 245 -29.74 -35.22 -1.18
CA TYR A 245 -29.46 -35.61 -2.57
C TYR A 245 -30.62 -35.28 -3.50
N VAL A 246 -30.32 -34.58 -4.60
CA VAL A 246 -31.20 -34.44 -5.77
C VAL A 246 -30.58 -35.03 -7.04
N ASP A 247 -31.38 -35.78 -7.80
CA ASP A 247 -30.97 -36.58 -8.96
C ASP A 247 -31.06 -35.86 -10.32
N TYR A 248 -31.55 -34.61 -10.33
CA TYR A 248 -31.59 -33.71 -11.50
C TYR A 248 -31.27 -32.26 -11.09
N ASN A 249 -30.76 -31.46 -12.03
CA ASN A 249 -30.43 -30.06 -11.73
C ASN A 249 -31.73 -29.22 -11.69
N ILE A 250 -32.12 -28.79 -10.49
CA ILE A 250 -33.29 -27.94 -10.23
C ILE A 250 -32.95 -26.48 -9.99
N GLY A 251 -31.71 -26.07 -10.27
CA GLY A 251 -31.21 -24.74 -9.92
C GLY A 251 -30.66 -24.68 -8.49
N GLN A 252 -30.04 -23.54 -8.19
CA GLN A 252 -29.37 -23.30 -6.91
C GLN A 252 -30.01 -22.10 -6.21
N ASN A 253 -30.32 -22.26 -4.93
CA ASN A 253 -30.91 -21.19 -4.09
C ASN A 253 -30.12 -20.97 -2.79
N HIS A 254 -29.03 -21.72 -2.56
CA HIS A 254 -28.25 -21.65 -1.33
C HIS A 254 -26.75 -21.81 -1.61
N ALA A 255 -25.92 -21.28 -0.71
CA ALA A 255 -24.47 -21.35 -0.80
C ALA A 255 -23.87 -21.95 0.48
N VAL A 256 -22.84 -22.78 0.32
CA VAL A 256 -22.20 -23.56 1.39
C VAL A 256 -20.70 -23.70 1.16
N THR A 257 -19.98 -24.21 2.17
CA THR A 257 -18.59 -24.66 2.01
C THR A 257 -18.49 -26.18 2.13
N VAL A 258 -17.98 -26.83 1.10
CA VAL A 258 -17.59 -28.24 1.16
C VAL A 258 -16.26 -28.36 1.89
N VAL A 259 -16.22 -29.05 3.02
CA VAL A 259 -15.06 -29.08 3.94
C VAL A 259 -14.49 -30.48 4.16
N GLY A 260 -15.18 -31.51 3.67
CA GLY A 260 -14.77 -32.89 3.88
C GLY A 260 -15.47 -33.87 2.95
N TRP A 261 -15.18 -35.15 3.13
CA TRP A 261 -15.76 -36.22 2.34
C TRP A 261 -15.64 -37.56 3.07
N ASP A 262 -16.46 -38.53 2.67
CA ASP A 262 -16.36 -39.93 3.08
C ASP A 262 -16.84 -40.82 1.93
N ASP A 263 -15.93 -41.60 1.35
CA ASP A 263 -16.18 -42.52 0.24
C ASP A 263 -17.04 -43.73 0.62
N SER A 264 -17.23 -43.96 1.92
CA SER A 264 -18.05 -45.03 2.48
C SER A 264 -19.31 -44.54 3.17
N TYR A 265 -19.66 -43.25 3.03
CA TYR A 265 -20.89 -42.72 3.60
C TYR A 265 -22.08 -43.44 2.96
N SER A 266 -22.83 -44.18 3.78
CA SER A 266 -23.83 -45.12 3.26
C SER A 266 -24.96 -44.41 2.51
N ARG A 267 -25.28 -44.91 1.32
CA ARG A 267 -26.46 -44.49 0.56
C ARG A 267 -27.79 -44.66 1.32
N ASP A 268 -27.81 -45.50 2.36
CA ASP A 268 -28.99 -45.74 3.19
C ASP A 268 -29.32 -44.56 4.12
N ASN A 269 -28.36 -43.65 4.36
CA ASN A 269 -28.57 -42.44 5.14
C ASN A 269 -29.45 -41.40 4.39
N PHE A 270 -29.55 -41.49 3.06
CA PHE A 270 -30.36 -40.58 2.24
C PHE A 270 -31.82 -41.06 2.21
N THR A 271 -32.60 -40.55 3.16
CA THR A 271 -34.01 -40.92 3.36
C THR A 271 -35.01 -39.90 2.81
N GLY A 272 -34.53 -38.96 1.99
CA GLY A 272 -35.37 -37.99 1.27
C GLY A 272 -36.13 -38.60 0.08
N LYS A 273 -36.63 -37.75 -0.82
CA LYS A 273 -37.45 -38.14 -1.97
C LYS A 273 -36.76 -39.13 -2.91
N VAL A 274 -35.44 -39.03 -3.05
CA VAL A 274 -34.62 -39.90 -3.90
C VAL A 274 -33.43 -40.44 -3.11
N LYS A 275 -32.85 -41.53 -3.61
CA LYS A 275 -31.74 -42.25 -2.97
C LYS A 275 -30.61 -42.43 -3.99
N PRO A 276 -29.35 -42.11 -3.66
CA PRO A 276 -28.23 -42.27 -4.58
C PRO A 276 -27.99 -43.75 -4.90
N GLU A 277 -27.33 -44.01 -6.03
CA GLU A 277 -26.99 -45.35 -6.49
C GLU A 277 -25.82 -45.96 -5.69
N HIS A 278 -24.85 -45.12 -5.30
CA HIS A 278 -23.61 -45.53 -4.64
C HIS A 278 -23.44 -44.86 -3.28
N ASP A 279 -22.60 -45.48 -2.45
CA ASP A 279 -22.08 -44.83 -1.24
C ASP A 279 -21.14 -43.67 -1.63
N GLY A 280 -20.99 -42.74 -0.71
CA GLY A 280 -20.05 -41.64 -0.84
C GLY A 280 -20.71 -40.27 -0.78
N ALA A 281 -20.18 -39.39 0.06
CA ALA A 281 -20.73 -38.07 0.27
C ALA A 281 -19.68 -37.01 0.61
N TRP A 282 -20.02 -35.77 0.30
CA TRP A 282 -19.34 -34.56 0.72
C TRP A 282 -19.84 -34.13 2.09
N LEU A 283 -18.94 -33.74 2.99
CA LEU A 283 -19.29 -33.06 4.23
C LEU A 283 -19.33 -31.55 4.00
N VAL A 284 -20.43 -30.92 4.37
CA VAL A 284 -20.74 -29.53 4.04
C VAL A 284 -20.99 -28.73 5.32
N LYS A 285 -20.39 -27.53 5.40
CA LYS A 285 -20.66 -26.52 6.42
C LYS A 285 -21.77 -25.58 5.94
N ASN A 286 -22.89 -25.57 6.66
CA ASN A 286 -24.06 -24.73 6.36
C ASN A 286 -24.02 -23.39 7.13
N SER A 287 -25.15 -22.69 7.21
CA SER A 287 -25.32 -21.38 7.86
C SER A 287 -26.66 -21.20 8.59
N TRP A 288 -27.22 -22.27 9.16
CA TRP A 288 -28.49 -22.26 9.92
C TRP A 288 -28.33 -22.66 11.39
N GLY A 289 -27.16 -22.37 11.96
CA GLY A 289 -26.83 -22.76 13.32
C GLY A 289 -26.77 -24.28 13.51
N ASN A 290 -26.93 -24.72 14.75
CA ASN A 290 -26.89 -26.13 15.13
C ASN A 290 -28.30 -26.76 15.04
N TYR A 291 -28.79 -26.98 13.81
CA TYR A 291 -30.15 -27.46 13.56
C TYR A 291 -30.31 -28.99 13.56
N ASN A 292 -29.23 -29.75 13.38
CA ASN A 292 -29.25 -31.21 13.29
C ASN A 292 -28.22 -31.87 14.24
N SER A 293 -28.16 -33.21 14.24
CA SER A 293 -27.22 -33.94 15.11
C SER A 293 -25.75 -33.85 14.69
N GLU A 294 -25.48 -33.33 13.50
CA GLU A 294 -24.13 -33.16 12.94
C GLU A 294 -23.52 -31.78 13.26
N GLY A 295 -24.17 -30.98 14.12
CA GLY A 295 -23.65 -29.67 14.53
C GLY A 295 -23.96 -28.54 13.54
N GLY A 296 -24.97 -28.72 12.68
CA GLY A 296 -25.28 -27.85 11.54
C GLY A 296 -24.50 -28.20 10.26
N TYR A 297 -23.59 -29.17 10.33
CA TYR A 297 -22.99 -29.79 9.15
C TYR A 297 -23.96 -30.81 8.55
N PHE A 298 -23.78 -31.19 7.29
CA PHE A 298 -24.56 -32.28 6.70
C PHE A 298 -23.82 -32.90 5.52
N TRP A 299 -24.32 -34.05 5.06
CA TRP A 299 -23.74 -34.84 3.99
C TRP A 299 -24.50 -34.68 2.68
N VAL A 300 -23.81 -34.32 1.61
CA VAL A 300 -24.40 -34.26 0.26
C VAL A 300 -23.83 -35.39 -0.58
N SER A 301 -24.69 -36.18 -1.21
CA SER A 301 -24.24 -37.28 -2.08
C SER A 301 -23.26 -36.78 -3.15
N TYR A 302 -22.25 -37.60 -3.48
CA TYR A 302 -21.39 -37.31 -4.64
C TYR A 302 -22.15 -37.25 -5.96
N GLU A 303 -23.35 -37.84 -6.02
CA GLU A 303 -24.18 -37.91 -7.21
C GLU A 303 -25.08 -36.69 -7.41
N ASP A 304 -25.12 -35.78 -6.43
CA ASP A 304 -25.97 -34.57 -6.44
C ASP A 304 -25.77 -33.75 -7.72
N LYS A 305 -26.88 -33.25 -8.28
CA LYS A 305 -26.86 -32.53 -9.57
C LYS A 305 -26.78 -31.02 -9.45
N THR A 306 -26.80 -30.48 -8.24
CA THR A 306 -26.79 -29.03 -7.98
C THR A 306 -25.53 -28.58 -7.26
N LEU A 307 -25.03 -29.34 -6.28
CA LEU A 307 -23.79 -29.02 -5.56
C LEU A 307 -22.59 -29.17 -6.50
N LEU A 308 -21.66 -28.22 -6.44
CA LEU A 308 -20.49 -28.17 -7.31
C LEU A 308 -20.82 -28.09 -8.80
N HIS A 309 -22.08 -27.88 -9.20
CA HIS A 309 -22.48 -27.84 -10.62
C HIS A 309 -21.90 -26.64 -11.37
N ALA A 310 -22.11 -25.44 -10.81
CA ALA A 310 -21.74 -24.16 -11.42
C ALA A 310 -20.21 -23.98 -11.55
N GLY A 311 -19.77 -23.11 -12.47
CA GLY A 311 -18.35 -22.81 -12.70
C GLY A 311 -17.67 -22.03 -11.56
N ASP A 312 -18.43 -21.42 -10.65
CA ASP A 312 -17.93 -20.49 -9.64
C ASP A 312 -17.51 -21.15 -8.30
N ASN A 313 -17.19 -22.44 -8.33
CA ASN A 313 -16.64 -23.15 -7.17
C ASN A 313 -15.21 -22.69 -6.91
N TYR A 314 -14.91 -22.16 -5.72
CA TYR A 314 -13.60 -21.58 -5.44
C TYR A 314 -13.03 -21.96 -4.07
N SER A 315 -11.71 -21.84 -3.94
CA SER A 315 -10.99 -21.91 -2.66
C SER A 315 -10.10 -20.70 -2.47
N ILE A 316 -9.94 -20.26 -1.23
CA ILE A 316 -8.80 -19.42 -0.84
C ILE A 316 -7.56 -20.30 -0.92
N LYS A 317 -6.61 -19.97 -1.79
CA LYS A 317 -5.40 -20.76 -1.98
C LYS A 317 -4.25 -20.22 -1.12
N ASN A 318 -4.14 -18.91 -1.00
CA ASN A 318 -2.99 -18.29 -0.35
C ASN A 318 -3.31 -16.92 0.24
N ILE A 319 -2.59 -16.60 1.32
CA ILE A 319 -2.66 -15.33 2.02
C ILE A 319 -1.26 -14.81 2.31
N ALA A 320 -1.11 -13.49 2.44
CA ALA A 320 0.14 -12.84 2.83
C ALA A 320 -0.09 -11.96 4.06
N LYS A 321 0.96 -11.77 4.88
CA LYS A 321 0.88 -10.87 6.04
C LYS A 321 0.60 -9.44 5.57
N LYS A 322 -0.34 -8.77 6.24
CA LYS A 322 -0.64 -7.35 6.02
C LYS A 322 0.58 -6.48 6.18
N GLY A 323 0.63 -5.40 5.40
CA GLY A 323 1.72 -4.43 5.41
C GLY A 323 2.07 -3.89 4.02
N ASN A 324 1.62 -4.58 2.97
CA ASN A 324 1.63 -4.06 1.61
C ASN A 324 0.39 -3.19 1.37
N LYS A 325 0.49 -2.32 0.37
CA LYS A 325 -0.61 -1.48 -0.10
C LYS A 325 -1.15 -2.04 -1.41
N ILE A 326 -2.46 -1.99 -1.57
CA ILE A 326 -3.17 -2.49 -2.76
C ILE A 326 -3.70 -1.29 -3.54
N TYR A 327 -3.15 -1.04 -4.73
CA TYR A 327 -3.74 -0.15 -5.71
C TYR A 327 -4.65 -0.95 -6.63
N GLN A 328 -5.93 -0.57 -6.67
CA GLN A 328 -6.97 -1.28 -7.43
C GLN A 328 -8.01 -0.30 -7.95
N LEU A 329 -8.67 -0.67 -9.04
CA LEU A 329 -9.74 0.10 -9.68
C LEU A 329 -11.08 -0.65 -9.68
N GLU A 330 -11.07 -1.92 -9.30
CA GLU A 330 -12.24 -2.76 -9.09
C GLU A 330 -12.09 -3.53 -7.77
N LYS A 331 -13.20 -3.97 -7.20
CA LYS A 331 -13.25 -4.76 -5.95
C LYS A 331 -14.01 -6.09 -6.15
N GLY A 332 -14.00 -6.60 -7.36
CA GLY A 332 -14.76 -7.76 -7.79
C GLY A 332 -15.09 -7.62 -9.26
N GLY A 333 -14.59 -8.54 -10.06
CA GLY A 333 -14.91 -8.63 -11.47
C GLY A 333 -16.12 -9.51 -11.66
N TYR A 334 -17.05 -9.04 -12.49
CA TYR A 334 -18.31 -9.72 -12.74
C TYR A 334 -18.46 -10.17 -14.19
N VAL A 335 -17.77 -9.54 -15.14
CA VAL A 335 -17.81 -9.91 -16.55
C VAL A 335 -16.42 -10.15 -17.10
N GLU A 336 -16.33 -10.94 -18.16
CA GLU A 336 -15.07 -11.31 -18.79
C GLU A 336 -14.83 -10.51 -20.08
N MET A 337 -13.57 -10.13 -20.30
CA MET A 337 -13.10 -9.65 -21.59
C MET A 337 -12.03 -10.59 -22.13
N GLY A 338 -12.04 -10.84 -23.44
CA GLY A 338 -11.16 -11.81 -24.07
C GLY A 338 -10.67 -11.44 -25.46
N GLY A 339 -9.55 -12.05 -25.84
CA GLY A 339 -8.90 -11.93 -27.15
C GLY A 339 -7.76 -12.93 -27.29
N LYS A 340 -7.31 -13.19 -28.53
CA LYS A 340 -6.21 -14.14 -28.78
C LYS A 340 -4.88 -13.66 -28.16
N ASN A 341 -4.54 -12.40 -28.42
CA ASN A 341 -3.48 -11.69 -27.73
C ASN A 341 -4.09 -10.42 -27.15
N ILE A 342 -3.84 -10.17 -25.86
CA ILE A 342 -4.33 -8.97 -25.18
C ILE A 342 -3.14 -8.20 -24.62
N VAL A 343 -3.19 -6.88 -24.78
CA VAL A 343 -2.25 -5.95 -24.13
C VAL A 343 -3.07 -4.85 -23.52
N ILE A 344 -3.16 -4.86 -22.21
CA ILE A 344 -4.05 -4.01 -21.43
C ILE A 344 -3.30 -3.35 -20.28
N ALA A 345 -3.82 -2.25 -19.75
CA ALA A 345 -3.19 -1.54 -18.66
C ALA A 345 -4.20 -0.89 -17.72
N ASN A 346 -3.86 -0.85 -16.44
CA ASN A 346 -4.51 0.00 -15.44
C ASN A 346 -3.56 1.11 -15.01
N VAL A 347 -4.07 2.34 -14.93
CA VAL A 347 -3.34 3.53 -14.45
C VAL A 347 -3.70 3.79 -12.99
N PHE A 348 -2.68 3.85 -12.15
CA PHE A 348 -2.82 4.17 -10.73
C PHE A 348 -2.12 5.50 -10.41
N ASN A 349 -2.57 6.15 -9.34
CA ASN A 349 -1.87 7.29 -8.75
C ASN A 349 -1.05 6.81 -7.54
N PHE A 350 0.19 6.40 -7.79
CA PHE A 350 1.10 5.96 -6.74
C PHE A 350 1.51 7.14 -5.86
N ASN A 351 1.30 6.99 -4.57
CA ASN A 351 1.44 8.06 -3.60
C ASN A 351 2.27 7.66 -2.38
N GLY A 352 2.87 6.46 -2.39
CA GLY A 352 3.75 6.02 -1.31
C GLY A 352 5.16 6.60 -1.39
N HIS A 353 5.82 6.67 -0.24
CA HIS A 353 7.20 7.14 -0.15
C HIS A 353 8.20 5.99 -0.25
N ASN A 354 9.17 6.13 -1.16
CA ASN A 354 10.12 5.06 -1.46
C ASN A 354 9.44 3.70 -1.72
N GLU A 355 8.38 3.77 -2.51
CA GLU A 355 7.49 2.65 -2.76
C GLU A 355 8.03 1.76 -3.87
N THR A 356 7.93 0.45 -3.69
CA THR A 356 8.25 -0.57 -4.70
C THR A 356 7.04 -1.43 -5.01
N ILE A 357 6.92 -1.92 -6.25
CA ILE A 357 5.94 -2.96 -6.60
C ILE A 357 6.52 -4.30 -6.15
N GLU A 358 5.76 -5.06 -5.37
CA GLU A 358 6.13 -6.41 -4.90
C GLU A 358 5.35 -7.51 -5.61
N GLY A 359 4.15 -7.20 -6.12
CA GLY A 359 3.35 -8.14 -6.90
C GLY A 359 2.26 -7.48 -7.71
N VAL A 360 1.64 -8.24 -8.61
CA VAL A 360 0.46 -7.84 -9.37
C VAL A 360 -0.58 -8.94 -9.28
N THR A 361 -1.77 -8.60 -8.77
CA THR A 361 -2.92 -9.50 -8.76
C THR A 361 -3.66 -9.41 -10.09
N VAL A 362 -3.96 -10.56 -10.69
CA VAL A 362 -4.68 -10.68 -11.97
C VAL A 362 -5.92 -11.55 -11.77
N GLY A 363 -7.09 -11.04 -12.14
CA GLY A 363 -8.34 -11.83 -12.23
C GLY A 363 -8.38 -12.63 -13.54
N ASN A 364 -7.63 -13.72 -13.62
CA ASN A 364 -7.48 -14.54 -14.82
C ASN A 364 -8.57 -15.62 -14.90
N THR A 365 -9.14 -15.84 -16.08
CA THR A 365 -10.17 -16.88 -16.30
C THR A 365 -9.79 -17.88 -17.40
N SER A 366 -8.57 -17.77 -17.94
CA SER A 366 -8.05 -18.67 -18.97
C SER A 366 -6.82 -19.46 -18.50
N LEU A 367 -6.90 -20.79 -18.51
CA LEU A 367 -5.74 -21.66 -18.20
C LEU A 367 -4.71 -21.63 -19.33
N GLY A 368 -3.43 -21.70 -18.96
CA GLY A 368 -2.31 -21.83 -19.89
C GLY A 368 -1.92 -20.53 -20.59
N SER A 369 -2.50 -19.39 -20.20
CA SER A 369 -2.18 -18.09 -20.78
C SER A 369 -0.74 -17.70 -20.45
N LYS A 370 0.09 -17.50 -21.47
CA LYS A 370 1.42 -16.91 -21.32
C LYS A 370 1.26 -15.43 -21.00
N TYR A 371 2.05 -14.91 -20.07
CA TYR A 371 1.96 -13.50 -19.68
C TYR A 371 3.31 -12.81 -19.55
N GLU A 372 3.27 -11.49 -19.69
CA GLU A 372 4.29 -10.54 -19.23
C GLU A 372 3.62 -9.37 -18.54
N ILE A 373 4.21 -8.92 -17.43
CA ILE A 373 3.76 -7.77 -16.65
C ILE A 373 4.83 -6.69 -16.71
N TYR A 374 4.41 -5.44 -16.95
CA TYR A 374 5.30 -4.30 -17.03
C TYR A 374 4.81 -3.14 -16.16
N TYR A 375 5.76 -2.31 -15.74
CA TYR A 375 5.50 -0.93 -15.36
C TYR A 375 5.67 -0.02 -16.60
N ALA A 376 4.76 0.93 -16.79
CA ALA A 376 4.87 1.98 -17.80
C ALA A 376 4.69 3.38 -17.17
N PRO A 377 5.55 4.36 -17.49
CA PRO A 377 5.30 5.74 -17.12
C PRO A 377 4.07 6.28 -17.88
N VAL A 378 3.38 7.25 -17.28
CA VAL A 378 2.19 7.87 -17.85
C VAL A 378 2.49 9.33 -18.21
N LYS A 379 2.20 9.72 -19.46
CA LYS A 379 2.35 11.10 -19.94
C LYS A 379 1.02 11.60 -20.48
N ASN A 380 0.58 12.77 -20.02
CA ASN A 380 -0.74 13.35 -20.37
C ASN A 380 -1.90 12.36 -20.13
N GLY A 381 -1.80 11.52 -19.10
CA GLY A 381 -2.79 10.50 -18.77
C GLY A 381 -2.71 9.19 -19.57
N ILE A 382 -1.80 9.06 -20.54
CA ILE A 382 -1.68 7.88 -21.40
C ILE A 382 -0.43 7.05 -21.02
N PRO A 383 -0.54 5.72 -20.83
CA PRO A 383 0.61 4.84 -20.64
C PRO A 383 1.55 4.85 -21.86
N GLN A 384 2.87 4.84 -21.64
CA GLN A 384 3.86 4.94 -22.71
C GLN A 384 4.40 3.56 -23.14
N ASN A 385 3.91 3.02 -24.26
CA ASN A 385 4.30 1.70 -24.78
C ASN A 385 5.78 1.57 -25.19
N ASN A 386 6.46 2.69 -25.47
CA ASN A 386 7.88 2.72 -25.85
C ASN A 386 8.83 2.76 -24.64
N ASN A 387 8.33 2.75 -23.40
CA ASN A 387 9.15 2.84 -22.19
C ASN A 387 8.64 1.87 -21.12
N LEU A 388 8.47 0.60 -21.50
CA LEU A 388 8.05 -0.46 -20.60
C LEU A 388 9.23 -1.02 -19.82
N LYS A 389 9.01 -1.29 -18.53
CA LYS A 389 9.95 -2.01 -17.68
C LYS A 389 9.35 -3.35 -17.26
N LEU A 390 9.94 -4.45 -17.73
CA LEU A 390 9.47 -5.81 -17.41
C LEU A 390 9.58 -6.08 -15.91
N LEU A 391 8.50 -6.60 -15.33
CA LEU A 391 8.34 -6.88 -13.91
C LEU A 391 8.23 -8.39 -13.62
N ALA A 392 7.51 -9.13 -14.47
CA ALA A 392 7.36 -10.59 -14.38
C ALA A 392 6.97 -11.17 -15.74
N SER A 393 7.23 -12.47 -15.94
CA SER A 393 6.80 -13.24 -17.10
C SER A 393 6.58 -14.69 -16.72
N GLY A 394 5.67 -15.40 -17.41
CA GLY A 394 5.42 -16.81 -17.14
C GLY A 394 4.17 -17.35 -17.83
N THR A 395 3.57 -18.38 -17.22
CA THR A 395 2.30 -18.99 -17.64
C THR A 395 1.33 -19.05 -16.47
N LEU A 396 0.11 -18.58 -16.68
CA LEU A 396 -1.00 -18.66 -15.73
C LEU A 396 -1.66 -20.03 -15.84
N ASN A 397 -1.42 -20.88 -14.85
CA ASN A 397 -2.00 -22.22 -14.76
C ASN A 397 -3.20 -22.31 -13.79
N GLU A 398 -3.71 -21.15 -13.39
CA GLU A 398 -4.75 -21.02 -12.37
C GLU A 398 -5.75 -19.95 -12.82
N THR A 399 -7.03 -20.18 -12.51
CA THR A 399 -8.15 -19.27 -12.78
C THR A 399 -8.71 -18.73 -11.47
N GLY A 400 -9.20 -17.50 -11.48
CA GLY A 400 -9.55 -16.69 -10.31
C GLY A 400 -8.62 -15.49 -10.16
N TYR A 401 -8.50 -14.96 -8.94
CA TYR A 401 -7.54 -13.92 -8.60
C TYR A 401 -6.23 -14.57 -8.16
N VAL A 402 -5.14 -14.23 -8.86
CA VAL A 402 -3.81 -14.79 -8.60
C VAL A 402 -2.82 -13.64 -8.45
N THR A 403 -2.06 -13.62 -7.37
CA THR A 403 -1.02 -12.60 -7.15
C THR A 403 0.32 -13.12 -7.64
N ILE A 404 0.83 -12.48 -8.69
CA ILE A 404 2.12 -12.80 -9.30
C ILE A 404 3.21 -11.95 -8.63
N PRO A 405 4.20 -12.56 -7.96
CA PRO A 405 5.37 -11.83 -7.47
C PRO A 405 6.13 -11.21 -8.63
N VAL A 406 6.66 -10.01 -8.44
CA VAL A 406 7.45 -9.31 -9.47
C VAL A 406 8.86 -8.99 -9.00
N ASN A 407 9.76 -8.73 -9.95
CA ASN A 407 11.04 -8.11 -9.63
C ASN A 407 10.79 -6.70 -9.09
N SER A 408 11.17 -6.45 -7.83
CA SER A 408 10.83 -5.20 -7.15
C SER A 408 11.39 -3.98 -7.89
N VAL A 409 10.52 -3.02 -8.17
CA VAL A 409 10.85 -1.79 -8.89
C VAL A 409 10.34 -0.59 -8.12
N HIS A 410 11.22 0.40 -7.92
CA HIS A 410 10.85 1.69 -7.35
C HIS A 410 9.85 2.43 -8.24
N ILE A 411 8.79 2.95 -7.62
CA ILE A 411 7.69 3.62 -8.29
C ILE A 411 7.84 5.14 -8.13
N PRO A 412 7.90 5.91 -9.24
CA PRO A 412 7.79 7.35 -9.18
C PRO A 412 6.46 7.80 -8.58
N LEU A 413 6.48 8.87 -7.78
CA LEU A 413 5.28 9.51 -7.27
C LEU A 413 4.40 10.02 -8.44
N GLY A 414 3.10 9.76 -8.37
CA GLY A 414 2.12 10.20 -9.36
C GLY A 414 1.59 9.05 -10.24
N LYS A 415 1.17 9.40 -11.46
CA LYS A 415 0.55 8.43 -12.37
C LYS A 415 1.59 7.46 -12.95
N GLY A 416 1.32 6.17 -12.80
CA GLY A 416 2.03 5.07 -13.44
C GLY A 416 1.03 3.99 -13.86
N ALA A 417 1.40 3.15 -14.83
CA ALA A 417 0.54 2.08 -15.30
C ALA A 417 1.15 0.70 -15.07
N ILE A 418 0.31 -0.26 -14.69
CA ILE A 418 0.65 -1.68 -14.76
C ILE A 418 0.07 -2.22 -16.06
N VAL A 419 0.94 -2.73 -16.92
CA VAL A 419 0.59 -3.31 -18.22
C VAL A 419 0.66 -4.82 -18.11
N LEU A 420 -0.38 -5.50 -18.59
CA LEU A 420 -0.45 -6.95 -18.70
C LEU A 420 -0.55 -7.32 -20.18
N LYS A 421 0.40 -8.13 -20.64
CA LYS A 421 0.36 -8.81 -21.94
C LYS A 421 -0.01 -10.26 -21.70
N MET A 422 -0.98 -10.78 -22.42
CA MET A 422 -1.32 -12.21 -22.38
C MET A 422 -1.56 -12.77 -23.79
N GLN A 423 -1.17 -14.03 -23.98
CA GLN A 423 -1.44 -14.82 -25.18
C GLN A 423 -1.90 -16.20 -24.79
N ASN A 424 -2.94 -16.68 -25.46
CA ASN A 424 -3.45 -18.04 -25.31
C ASN A 424 -3.76 -18.61 -26.70
N GLU A 425 -3.60 -19.93 -26.87
CA GLU A 425 -3.88 -20.59 -28.14
C GLU A 425 -5.38 -20.53 -28.50
N LYS A 426 -6.24 -20.61 -27.49
CA LYS A 426 -7.70 -20.45 -27.64
C LYS A 426 -8.09 -18.99 -27.50
N MET A 427 -8.04 -18.49 -26.26
CA MET A 427 -8.42 -17.13 -25.91
C MET A 427 -7.83 -16.76 -24.55
N ALA A 428 -7.14 -15.63 -24.48
CA ALA A 428 -6.70 -15.06 -23.22
C ALA A 428 -7.83 -14.19 -22.68
N THR A 429 -8.16 -14.37 -21.41
CA THR A 429 -9.31 -13.72 -20.80
C THR A 429 -9.02 -13.18 -19.40
N ILE A 430 -9.72 -12.10 -19.06
CA ILE A 430 -9.57 -11.37 -17.80
C ILE A 430 -10.92 -10.86 -17.29
N LEU A 431 -11.07 -10.87 -15.98
CA LEU A 431 -12.21 -10.27 -15.29
C LEU A 431 -12.18 -8.73 -15.38
N THR A 432 -13.38 -8.14 -15.39
CA THR A 432 -13.60 -6.70 -15.30
C THR A 432 -14.82 -6.39 -14.43
N ASP A 433 -14.91 -5.18 -13.89
CA ASP A 433 -16.12 -4.67 -13.22
C ASP A 433 -17.16 -4.14 -14.22
N GLY A 434 -17.16 -4.59 -15.48
CA GLY A 434 -18.18 -4.17 -16.45
C GLY A 434 -19.59 -4.67 -16.09
N ASN A 435 -20.60 -4.03 -16.67
CA ASN A 435 -21.98 -4.47 -16.50
C ASN A 435 -22.34 -5.52 -17.57
N THR A 436 -23.33 -6.36 -17.29
CA THR A 436 -23.94 -7.28 -18.28
C THR A 436 -25.43 -7.41 -18.03
N GLY A 437 -26.23 -7.38 -19.10
CA GLY A 437 -27.69 -7.37 -19.00
C GLY A 437 -28.26 -6.17 -18.20
N ASN A 438 -29.54 -6.27 -17.83
CA ASN A 438 -30.23 -5.30 -16.97
C ASN A 438 -30.13 -5.69 -15.48
N VAL A 439 -28.93 -5.99 -14.98
CA VAL A 439 -28.75 -6.41 -13.57
C VAL A 439 -28.62 -5.21 -12.63
N SER A 440 -29.32 -5.24 -11.49
CA SER A 440 -29.35 -4.17 -10.48
C SER A 440 -28.34 -4.35 -9.34
N TRP A 441 -27.84 -5.57 -9.16
CA TRP A 441 -26.99 -5.99 -8.03
C TRP A 441 -25.48 -5.77 -8.27
N PHE A 442 -25.08 -5.34 -9.47
CA PHE A 442 -23.71 -4.96 -9.77
C PHE A 442 -23.68 -3.65 -10.54
N LYS A 443 -22.76 -2.75 -10.18
CA LYS A 443 -22.63 -1.41 -10.73
C LYS A 443 -21.16 -1.05 -10.92
N ALA A 444 -20.71 -1.11 -12.17
CA ALA A 444 -19.36 -0.69 -12.55
C ALA A 444 -19.02 0.72 -12.04
N ASN A 445 -17.82 0.91 -11.50
CA ASN A 445 -17.36 2.19 -10.96
C ASN A 445 -16.06 2.64 -11.68
N ALA A 446 -16.13 2.72 -13.00
CA ALA A 446 -14.99 3.09 -13.83
C ALA A 446 -15.05 4.52 -14.39
N ASN A 447 -13.88 5.13 -14.55
CA ASN A 447 -13.69 6.47 -15.08
C ASN A 447 -12.79 6.49 -16.32
N LYS A 448 -12.81 7.62 -17.02
CA LYS A 448 -11.85 7.89 -18.10
C LYS A 448 -10.45 8.06 -17.50
N GLY A 449 -9.46 7.53 -18.20
CA GLY A 449 -8.04 7.60 -17.85
C GLY A 449 -7.58 6.53 -16.87
N GLU A 450 -8.41 5.50 -16.63
CA GLU A 450 -8.13 4.41 -15.69
C GLU A 450 -7.65 3.14 -16.41
N SER A 451 -8.43 2.60 -17.35
CA SER A 451 -8.09 1.36 -18.07
C SER A 451 -7.87 1.59 -19.58
N PHE A 452 -6.87 0.91 -20.13
CA PHE A 452 -6.42 1.08 -21.51
C PHE A 452 -6.19 -0.26 -22.19
N LYS A 453 -6.41 -0.30 -23.50
CA LYS A 453 -5.95 -1.39 -24.37
C LYS A 453 -4.95 -0.87 -25.40
N LEU A 454 -4.02 -1.70 -25.84
CA LEU A 454 -3.13 -1.37 -26.94
C LEU A 454 -3.87 -1.50 -28.27
N LEU A 455 -3.76 -0.49 -29.12
CA LEU A 455 -4.26 -0.49 -30.49
C LEU A 455 -3.24 0.19 -31.39
N ASN A 456 -2.74 -0.52 -32.40
CA ASN A 456 -1.78 0.00 -33.38
C ASN A 456 -0.54 0.67 -32.74
N GLY A 457 0.00 0.03 -31.69
CA GLY A 457 1.22 0.47 -30.98
C GLY A 457 1.02 1.58 -29.94
N SER A 458 -0.21 2.08 -29.75
CA SER A 458 -0.52 3.11 -28.74
C SER A 458 -1.64 2.66 -27.81
N PHE A 459 -1.58 3.07 -26.54
CA PHE A 459 -2.64 2.79 -25.57
C PHE A 459 -3.84 3.72 -25.79
N VAL A 460 -5.03 3.13 -25.86
CA VAL A 460 -6.32 3.81 -26.01
C VAL A 460 -7.19 3.49 -24.81
N ASP A 461 -7.77 4.53 -24.22
CA ASP A 461 -8.68 4.44 -23.08
C ASP A 461 -9.98 3.71 -23.49
N ILE A 462 -10.32 2.63 -22.79
CA ILE A 462 -11.51 1.82 -23.11
C ILE A 462 -12.82 2.48 -22.68
N ASN A 463 -12.74 3.51 -21.83
CA ASN A 463 -13.89 4.22 -21.26
C ASN A 463 -14.21 5.52 -22.01
N VAL A 464 -13.47 5.85 -23.08
CA VAL A 464 -13.79 6.98 -23.97
C VAL A 464 -14.84 6.56 -25.01
N GLY A 465 -15.98 7.25 -25.01
CA GLY A 465 -17.09 6.98 -25.94
C GLY A 465 -17.93 5.75 -25.59
N ASN A 466 -17.66 5.12 -24.45
CA ASN A 466 -18.38 3.95 -23.96
C ASN A 466 -19.33 4.33 -22.82
N SER A 467 -20.60 3.93 -22.92
CA SER A 467 -21.61 4.08 -21.86
C SER A 467 -21.41 3.07 -20.73
N ASP A 468 -20.91 1.87 -21.05
CA ASP A 468 -20.60 0.81 -20.10
C ASP A 468 -19.09 0.82 -19.79
N LYS A 469 -18.72 1.72 -18.88
CA LYS A 469 -17.32 1.87 -18.44
C LYS A 469 -16.92 0.69 -17.56
N LYS A 470 -15.66 0.28 -17.65
CA LYS A 470 -15.10 -0.82 -16.86
C LYS A 470 -13.60 -0.65 -16.62
N ASN A 471 -13.12 -1.40 -15.65
CA ASN A 471 -11.75 -1.52 -15.23
C ASN A 471 -11.34 -3.00 -15.25
N PHE A 472 -10.11 -3.27 -15.69
CA PHE A 472 -9.56 -4.62 -15.65
C PHE A 472 -9.26 -5.04 -14.21
N ALA A 473 -9.44 -6.32 -13.88
CA ALA A 473 -9.02 -6.90 -12.61
C ALA A 473 -7.49 -7.07 -12.54
N ILE A 474 -6.79 -5.94 -12.54
CA ILE A 474 -5.34 -5.80 -12.33
C ILE A 474 -5.17 -4.94 -11.09
N LYS A 475 -4.51 -5.48 -10.07
CA LYS A 475 -4.18 -4.76 -8.83
C LYS A 475 -2.66 -4.69 -8.66
N ALA A 476 -2.13 -3.54 -8.26
CA ALA A 476 -0.71 -3.41 -7.93
C ALA A 476 -0.50 -3.55 -6.42
N ILE A 477 0.34 -4.51 -6.02
CA ILE A 477 0.71 -4.73 -4.62
C ILE A 477 2.06 -4.05 -4.40
N THR A 478 2.10 -3.06 -3.52
CA THR A 478 3.27 -2.23 -3.29
C THR A 478 3.71 -2.25 -1.83
N LYS A 479 4.97 -1.88 -1.60
CA LYS A 479 5.56 -1.77 -0.26
C LYS A 479 6.33 -0.47 -0.15
N GLU A 480 6.06 0.29 0.91
CA GLU A 480 6.91 1.42 1.27
C GLU A 480 8.18 0.93 1.95
N ASN A 481 9.34 1.26 1.38
CA ASN A 481 10.63 0.91 1.96
C ASN A 481 11.14 2.06 2.85
N ILE A 482 10.40 2.32 3.92
CA ILE A 482 10.79 3.33 4.91
C ILE A 482 11.88 2.72 5.79
N ASN A 483 13.10 3.27 5.77
CA ASN A 483 14.08 2.94 6.78
C ASN A 483 13.61 3.55 8.12
N PRO A 484 13.63 2.84 9.25
CA PRO A 484 13.24 3.39 10.55
C PRO A 484 14.01 4.66 10.97
N ASN A 485 15.18 4.91 10.36
CA ASN A 485 15.95 6.11 10.58
C ASN A 485 15.58 7.27 9.65
N ASP A 486 14.83 7.04 8.57
CA ASP A 486 14.41 8.09 7.66
C ASP A 486 13.33 8.97 8.32
N ILE A 487 13.40 10.27 8.07
CA ILE A 487 12.53 11.30 8.62
C ILE A 487 11.71 11.87 7.46
N ILE A 488 10.62 11.19 7.14
CA ILE A 488 9.78 11.49 5.97
C ILE A 488 8.33 11.65 6.41
N GLY A 489 7.77 12.85 6.25
CA GLY A 489 6.34 13.11 6.36
C GLY A 489 5.66 13.12 4.99
N SER A 490 4.33 13.04 4.97
CA SER A 490 3.52 13.16 3.74
C SER A 490 3.72 14.50 3.01
N ASN A 491 4.17 15.52 3.75
CA ASN A 491 4.50 16.85 3.26
C ASN A 491 5.59 17.49 4.14
N ARG A 492 6.04 18.70 3.75
CA ARG A 492 7.12 19.43 4.45
C ARG A 492 6.79 19.75 5.92
N TYR A 493 5.52 20.00 6.25
CA TYR A 493 5.10 20.31 7.63
C TYR A 493 5.23 19.06 8.51
N GLU A 494 4.77 17.92 8.02
CA GLU A 494 4.90 16.65 8.74
C GLU A 494 6.36 16.18 8.81
N THR A 495 7.20 16.42 7.79
CA THR A 495 8.65 16.16 7.88
C THR A 495 9.31 16.98 8.98
N ALA A 496 8.95 18.27 9.12
CA ALA A 496 9.46 19.12 10.20
C ALA A 496 9.01 18.62 11.59
N VAL A 497 7.75 18.19 11.72
CA VAL A 497 7.22 17.57 12.94
C VAL A 497 7.96 16.26 13.27
N LYS A 498 8.16 15.37 12.30
CA LYS A 498 8.92 14.11 12.51
C LYS A 498 10.37 14.38 12.90
N THR A 499 10.98 15.41 12.33
CA THR A 499 12.31 15.88 12.73
C THR A 499 12.33 16.31 14.20
N SER A 500 11.32 17.10 14.61
CA SER A 500 11.14 17.51 16.00
C SER A 500 10.96 16.32 16.95
N GLN A 501 10.07 15.38 16.61
CA GLN A 501 9.85 14.15 17.39
C GLN A 501 11.11 13.29 17.55
N ARG A 502 12.01 13.32 16.56
CA ARG A 502 13.28 12.59 16.63
C ARG A 502 14.32 13.28 17.51
N GLY A 503 14.33 14.61 17.53
CA GLY A 503 15.32 15.41 18.24
C GLY A 503 14.94 15.82 19.66
N TRP A 504 13.64 15.88 19.98
CA TRP A 504 13.13 16.44 21.23
C TRP A 504 11.92 15.67 21.76
N ASN A 505 12.04 15.18 22.99
CA ASN A 505 10.88 14.70 23.76
C ASN A 505 10.04 15.89 24.26
N SER A 506 10.70 16.97 24.64
CA SER A 506 10.12 18.26 25.05
C SER A 506 11.05 19.41 24.63
N ALA A 507 10.51 20.62 24.48
CA ALA A 507 11.29 21.82 24.20
C ALA A 507 10.58 23.07 24.75
N ASN A 508 11.28 23.91 25.52
CA ASN A 508 10.70 25.15 26.04
C ASN A 508 10.49 26.20 24.93
N THR A 509 11.32 26.15 23.89
CA THR A 509 11.32 27.08 22.77
C THR A 509 11.08 26.33 21.46
N ALA A 510 10.35 26.91 20.51
CA ALA A 510 10.31 26.46 19.12
C ALA A 510 10.50 27.62 18.15
N ILE A 511 11.05 27.34 16.97
CA ILE A 511 11.19 28.31 15.89
C ILE A 511 10.15 28.03 14.82
N ILE A 512 9.37 29.04 14.43
CA ILE A 512 8.35 28.93 13.38
C ILE A 512 8.80 29.67 12.13
N SER A 513 8.79 28.96 11.00
CA SER A 513 9.11 29.50 9.68
C SER A 513 8.03 29.16 8.64
N ASN A 514 7.95 29.94 7.56
CA ASN A 514 7.03 29.67 6.47
C ASN A 514 7.56 28.56 5.56
N GLY A 515 6.82 27.44 5.49
CA GLY A 515 7.18 26.29 4.67
C GLY A 515 7.25 26.60 3.17
N GLY A 516 6.59 27.65 2.68
CA GLY A 516 6.61 28.10 1.29
C GLY A 516 7.62 29.21 0.97
N ALA A 517 8.31 29.77 1.97
CA ALA A 517 9.23 30.90 1.79
C ALA A 517 10.52 30.71 2.62
N ILE A 518 11.43 29.87 2.12
CA ILE A 518 12.64 29.45 2.85
C ILE A 518 13.62 30.60 3.17
N VAL A 519 13.61 31.64 2.34
CA VAL A 519 14.66 32.67 2.32
C VAL A 519 14.82 33.38 3.65
N ASP A 520 13.72 33.76 4.30
CA ASP A 520 13.77 34.57 5.52
C ASP A 520 14.26 33.77 6.74
N ALA A 521 14.25 32.43 6.64
CA ALA A 521 14.68 31.54 7.69
C ALA A 521 16.02 30.84 7.43
N LEU A 522 16.73 31.18 6.36
CA LEU A 522 18.05 30.58 6.05
C LEU A 522 19.06 30.73 7.20
N ALA A 523 18.96 31.82 7.95
CA ALA A 523 19.81 32.11 9.09
C ALA A 523 19.21 31.66 10.44
N ALA A 524 18.07 30.96 10.44
CA ALA A 524 17.38 30.59 11.68
C ALA A 524 18.03 29.39 12.41
N THR A 525 18.72 28.51 11.69
CA THR A 525 19.31 27.28 12.26
C THR A 525 20.27 27.56 13.43
N PRO A 526 21.19 28.54 13.37
CA PRO A 526 22.04 28.88 14.51
C PRO A 526 21.28 29.27 15.77
N LEU A 527 20.25 30.13 15.65
CA LEU A 527 19.41 30.50 16.78
C LEU A 527 18.61 29.31 17.32
N ALA A 528 18.06 28.49 16.43
CA ALA A 528 17.32 27.27 16.79
C ALA A 528 18.21 26.30 17.60
N ALA A 529 19.44 26.07 17.13
CA ALA A 529 20.41 25.23 17.80
C ALA A 529 20.82 25.81 19.17
N TYR A 530 21.09 27.12 19.24
CA TYR A 530 21.45 27.80 20.49
C TYR A 530 20.34 27.68 21.56
N LYS A 531 19.07 27.78 21.14
CA LYS A 531 17.90 27.64 22.01
C LYS A 531 17.50 26.19 22.31
N ASP A 532 18.24 25.21 21.82
CA ASP A 532 17.88 23.79 21.79
C ASP A 532 16.43 23.56 21.32
N ALA A 533 16.06 24.21 20.21
CA ALA A 533 14.69 24.33 19.73
C ALA A 533 14.51 23.68 18.34
N PRO A 534 13.39 22.96 18.09
CA PRO A 534 13.06 22.50 16.75
C PRO A 534 12.64 23.66 15.84
N VAL A 535 12.90 23.50 14.54
CA VAL A 535 12.35 24.37 13.49
C VAL A 535 11.09 23.72 12.93
N LEU A 536 9.93 24.29 13.24
CA LEU A 536 8.64 23.85 12.73
C LEU A 536 8.13 24.80 11.64
N LEU A 537 7.24 24.30 10.80
CA LEU A 537 6.76 25.02 9.61
C LEU A 537 5.29 25.41 9.72
N THR A 538 4.95 26.55 9.13
CA THR A 538 3.58 27.06 8.98
C THR A 538 3.31 27.49 7.54
N GLU A 539 2.04 27.63 7.16
CA GLU A 539 1.67 28.42 5.98
C GLU A 539 1.65 29.91 6.35
N LYS A 540 1.62 30.77 5.33
CA LYS A 540 1.57 32.24 5.51
C LYS A 540 0.44 32.68 6.43
N ASN A 541 -0.76 32.11 6.26
CA ASN A 541 -1.98 32.57 6.92
C ASN A 541 -2.56 31.57 7.93
N SER A 542 -2.00 30.37 8.04
CA SER A 542 -2.58 29.31 8.87
C SER A 542 -1.51 28.40 9.45
N LEU A 543 -1.56 28.22 10.76
CA LEU A 543 -0.80 27.18 11.46
C LEU A 543 -1.47 25.82 11.21
N LYS A 544 -0.75 24.90 10.58
CA LYS A 544 -1.24 23.53 10.32
C LYS A 544 -1.49 22.79 11.63
N ASP A 545 -2.49 21.91 11.64
CA ASP A 545 -2.87 21.18 12.85
C ASP A 545 -1.73 20.27 13.35
N VAL A 546 -1.00 19.62 12.44
CA VAL A 546 0.22 18.85 12.81
C VAL A 546 1.25 19.69 13.55
N THR A 547 1.39 20.98 13.21
CA THR A 547 2.31 21.89 13.90
C THR A 547 1.76 22.31 15.26
N LYS A 548 0.44 22.54 15.38
CA LYS A 548 -0.21 22.85 16.68
C LYS A 548 -0.06 21.69 17.66
N GLU A 549 -0.31 20.47 17.19
CA GLU A 549 -0.18 19.25 17.98
C GLU A 549 1.25 19.05 18.46
N GLU A 550 2.23 19.32 17.59
CA GLU A 550 3.63 19.20 17.96
C GLU A 550 4.08 20.25 18.98
N LEU A 551 3.64 21.52 18.85
CA LEU A 551 3.89 22.55 19.86
C LEU A 551 3.33 22.15 21.24
N LYS A 552 2.14 21.54 21.27
CA LYS A 552 1.53 21.02 22.50
C LYS A 552 2.32 19.84 23.06
N ARG A 553 2.67 18.85 22.22
CA ARG A 553 3.44 17.66 22.60
C ARG A 553 4.77 18.03 23.26
N LEU A 554 5.44 19.04 22.71
CA LEU A 554 6.72 19.52 23.21
C LEU A 554 6.62 20.32 24.51
N GLY A 555 5.43 20.84 24.85
CA GLY A 555 5.25 21.76 25.98
C GLY A 555 5.91 23.12 25.77
N VAL A 556 5.84 23.66 24.55
CA VAL A 556 6.51 24.92 24.20
C VAL A 556 5.92 26.10 24.96
N GLY A 557 6.77 26.87 25.67
CA GLY A 557 6.39 28.10 26.37
C GLY A 557 6.67 29.38 25.57
N LYS A 558 7.68 29.35 24.68
CA LYS A 558 8.05 30.49 23.81
C LYS A 558 8.24 30.06 22.36
N VAL A 559 7.74 30.85 21.42
CA VAL A 559 7.96 30.69 19.99
C VAL A 559 8.66 31.91 19.42
N TYR A 560 9.70 31.70 18.61
CA TYR A 560 10.23 32.71 17.72
C TYR A 560 9.67 32.54 16.32
N ILE A 561 8.93 33.53 15.83
CA ILE A 561 8.49 33.60 14.43
C ILE A 561 9.59 34.30 13.62
N ILE A 562 10.10 33.63 12.61
CA ILE A 562 11.14 34.18 11.71
C ILE A 562 10.49 34.73 10.45
N GLY A 563 10.59 36.04 10.25
CA GLY A 563 10.04 36.76 9.10
C GLY A 563 8.89 37.71 9.46
N GLY A 564 8.73 38.73 8.63
CA GLY A 564 7.71 39.77 8.80
C GLY A 564 6.29 39.28 8.54
N GLU A 565 5.30 40.14 8.79
CA GLU A 565 3.87 39.82 8.61
C GLU A 565 3.48 39.47 7.16
N SER A 566 4.24 39.95 6.18
CA SER A 566 4.03 39.62 4.76
C SER A 566 4.35 38.16 4.43
N VAL A 567 5.14 37.48 5.28
CA VAL A 567 5.61 36.11 5.13
C VAL A 567 4.88 35.18 6.09
N ILE A 568 4.70 35.57 7.35
CA ILE A 568 3.92 34.85 8.35
C ILE A 568 2.98 35.86 9.01
N SER A 569 1.69 35.76 8.71
CA SER A 569 0.72 36.78 9.11
C SER A 569 0.50 36.84 10.62
N LYS A 570 -0.09 37.95 11.07
CA LYS A 570 -0.53 38.14 12.46
C LYS A 570 -1.56 37.09 12.90
N ASN A 571 -2.29 36.47 11.96
CA ASN A 571 -3.22 35.38 12.27
C ASN A 571 -2.48 34.16 12.83
N VAL A 572 -1.36 33.76 12.22
CA VAL A 572 -0.55 32.63 12.72
C VAL A 572 -0.02 32.92 14.12
N GLN A 573 0.46 34.15 14.36
CA GLN A 573 0.88 34.59 15.68
C GLN A 573 -0.26 34.48 16.70
N SER A 574 -1.45 34.99 16.37
CA SER A 574 -2.62 34.92 17.25
C SER A 574 -3.04 33.47 17.54
N GLN A 575 -2.92 32.58 16.56
CA GLN A 575 -3.17 31.14 16.74
C GLN A 575 -2.20 30.53 17.77
N ILE A 576 -0.92 30.90 17.74
CA ILE A 576 0.09 30.40 18.69
C ILE A 576 -0.14 31.00 20.09
N GLU A 577 -0.40 32.30 20.18
CA GLU A 577 -0.70 32.98 21.46
C GLU A 577 -1.96 32.41 22.13
N SER A 578 -2.99 32.06 21.34
CA SER A 578 -4.21 31.43 21.86
C SER A 578 -3.98 30.04 22.48
N MET A 579 -2.84 29.41 22.19
CA MET A 579 -2.42 28.16 22.83
C MET A 579 -1.73 28.39 24.18
N GLY A 580 -1.62 29.64 24.65
CA GLY A 580 -0.92 30.00 25.89
C GLY A 580 0.60 30.14 25.72
N ILE A 581 1.07 30.29 24.49
CA ILE A 581 2.51 30.31 24.15
C ILE A 581 2.94 31.76 23.89
N SER A 582 4.03 32.21 24.51
CA SER A 582 4.60 33.55 24.26
C SER A 582 5.21 33.59 22.86
N VAL A 583 4.92 34.62 22.08
CA VAL A 583 5.47 34.78 20.73
C VAL A 583 6.40 35.99 20.66
N GLU A 584 7.56 35.79 20.06
CA GLU A 584 8.48 36.85 19.67
C GLU A 584 8.75 36.77 18.16
N ARG A 585 8.67 37.91 17.46
CA ARG A 585 8.89 37.95 16.02
C ARG A 585 10.25 38.57 15.72
N ILE A 586 11.09 37.82 15.00
CA ILE A 586 12.38 38.29 14.51
C ILE A 586 12.23 38.54 13.01
N SER A 587 12.32 39.81 12.62
CA SER A 587 12.18 40.21 11.22
C SER A 587 12.88 41.53 10.93
N GLY A 588 13.34 41.70 9.69
CA GLY A 588 13.71 42.99 9.13
C GLY A 588 12.87 43.34 7.90
N ASN A 589 13.16 44.50 7.29
CA ASN A 589 12.49 44.95 6.08
C ASN A 589 12.72 44.03 4.86
N ASP A 590 13.80 43.26 4.90
CA ASP A 590 14.15 42.26 3.89
C ASP A 590 14.88 41.07 4.53
N ARG A 591 15.30 40.12 3.69
CA ARG A 591 16.03 38.91 4.10
C ARG A 591 17.38 39.22 4.77
N TYR A 592 18.04 40.31 4.38
CA TYR A 592 19.36 40.67 4.90
C TYR A 592 19.23 41.22 6.31
N ALA A 593 18.29 42.17 6.50
CA ALA A 593 17.96 42.73 7.80
C ALA A 593 17.40 41.66 8.76
N THR A 594 16.64 40.67 8.26
CA THR A 594 16.19 39.54 9.07
C THR A 594 17.37 38.69 9.57
N GLY A 595 18.35 38.40 8.72
CA GLY A 595 19.57 37.69 9.13
C GLY A 595 20.37 38.43 10.21
N VAL A 596 20.50 39.76 10.09
CA VAL A 596 21.12 40.61 11.11
C VAL A 596 20.31 40.61 12.41
N ALA A 597 18.98 40.67 12.33
CA ALA A 597 18.10 40.60 13.50
C ALA A 597 18.25 39.27 14.27
N ILE A 598 18.36 38.14 13.55
CA ILE A 598 18.64 36.84 14.18
C ILE A 598 19.99 36.83 14.89
N ALA A 599 21.02 37.39 14.26
CA ALA A 599 22.35 37.45 14.85
C ALA A 599 22.40 38.33 16.11
N ASN A 600 21.68 39.46 16.10
CA ASN A 600 21.52 40.31 17.27
C ASN A 600 20.72 39.62 18.38
N GLU A 601 19.70 38.83 18.02
CA GLU A 601 18.93 38.05 19.01
C GLU A 601 19.78 36.95 19.65
N MET A 602 20.62 36.26 18.87
CA MET A 602 21.58 35.33 19.46
C MET A 602 22.48 36.03 20.49
N LYS A 603 22.94 37.25 20.17
CA LYS A 603 23.78 38.05 21.07
C LYS A 603 23.03 38.53 22.32
N SER A 604 21.79 39.00 22.18
CA SER A 604 20.95 39.46 23.30
C SER A 604 20.64 38.32 24.27
N GLU A 605 20.47 37.12 23.73
CA GLU A 605 20.23 35.88 24.48
C GLU A 605 21.51 35.29 25.10
N GLY A 606 22.67 35.92 24.87
CA GLY A 606 23.94 35.59 25.53
C GLY A 606 24.83 34.61 24.77
N ALA A 607 24.59 34.38 23.48
CA ALA A 607 25.50 33.57 22.67
C ALA A 607 26.87 34.26 22.57
N ALA A 608 27.94 33.51 22.87
CA ALA A 608 29.30 33.95 22.59
C ALA A 608 29.52 33.88 21.08
N ILE A 609 29.62 35.05 20.44
CA ILE A 609 29.82 35.19 19.00
C ILE A 609 31.22 35.74 18.77
N ASP A 610 32.16 34.85 18.49
CA ASP A 610 33.53 35.15 18.07
C ASP A 610 33.73 34.92 16.55
N GLN A 611 32.73 34.35 15.88
CA GLN A 611 32.76 33.96 14.49
C GLN A 611 31.45 34.33 13.79
N VAL A 612 31.55 34.77 12.54
CA VAL A 612 30.38 35.05 11.68
C VAL A 612 30.56 34.36 10.33
N ALA A 613 29.46 34.00 9.66
CA ALA A 613 29.50 33.53 8.29
C ALA A 613 28.75 34.46 7.35
N VAL A 614 29.31 34.73 6.17
CA VAL A 614 28.68 35.46 5.08
C VAL A 614 28.29 34.49 3.97
N VAL A 615 27.02 34.50 3.58
CA VAL A 615 26.47 33.60 2.55
C VAL A 615 25.55 34.37 1.61
N ASN A 616 25.55 34.06 0.32
CA ASN A 616 24.66 34.76 -0.61
C ASN A 616 23.18 34.41 -0.38
N GLY A 617 22.36 35.39 0.00
CA GLY A 617 20.94 35.24 0.30
C GLY A 617 20.02 35.12 -0.94
N VAL A 618 20.57 35.01 -2.14
CA VAL A 618 19.82 34.93 -3.42
C VAL A 618 20.21 33.68 -4.22
N SER A 619 21.49 33.52 -4.55
CA SER A 619 22.03 32.37 -5.30
C SER A 619 22.71 31.32 -4.43
N GLY A 620 22.98 31.62 -3.15
CA GLY A 620 23.71 30.75 -2.21
C GLY A 620 22.82 30.02 -1.20
N LEU A 621 21.52 29.84 -1.46
CA LEU A 621 20.60 29.23 -0.47
C LEU A 621 21.03 27.80 -0.08
N ALA A 622 21.53 27.02 -1.05
CA ALA A 622 22.03 25.67 -0.79
C ALA A 622 23.28 25.68 0.12
N ASP A 623 24.15 26.68 -0.05
CA ASP A 623 25.35 26.87 0.77
C ASP A 623 24.97 27.23 2.21
N ALA A 624 23.95 28.08 2.40
CA ALA A 624 23.43 28.43 3.72
C ALA A 624 22.85 27.21 4.46
N ILE A 625 22.02 26.40 3.78
CA ILE A 625 21.45 25.17 4.34
C ILE A 625 22.53 24.14 4.65
N SER A 626 23.52 23.98 3.77
CA SER A 626 24.65 23.09 3.98
C SER A 626 25.47 23.48 5.22
N PHE A 627 25.63 24.78 5.48
CA PHE A 627 26.43 25.27 6.60
C PHE A 627 25.64 25.38 7.92
N GLY A 628 24.31 25.49 7.86
CA GLY A 628 23.46 25.79 9.02
C GLY A 628 23.70 24.93 10.26
N ALA A 629 23.89 23.62 10.10
CA ALA A 629 24.16 22.71 11.22
C ALA A 629 25.53 22.98 11.87
N ALA A 630 26.58 23.21 11.07
CA ALA A 630 27.91 23.54 11.57
C ALA A 630 27.92 24.93 12.23
N ALA A 631 27.16 25.86 11.66
CA ALA A 631 26.96 27.19 12.21
C ALA A 631 26.30 27.13 13.60
N GLY A 632 25.23 26.34 13.75
CA GLY A 632 24.55 26.14 15.03
C GLY A 632 25.39 25.45 16.10
N GLN A 633 26.20 24.45 15.74
CA GLN A 633 27.12 23.79 16.69
C GLN A 633 28.16 24.74 17.28
N LYS A 634 28.51 25.80 16.55
CA LYS A 634 29.59 26.73 16.90
C LYS A 634 29.08 28.14 17.22
N ASN A 635 27.77 28.32 17.37
CA ASN A 635 27.13 29.62 17.59
C ASN A 635 27.53 30.69 16.56
N ILE A 636 27.75 30.30 15.30
CA ILE A 636 28.15 31.20 14.21
C ILE A 636 26.87 31.76 13.56
N PRO A 637 26.57 33.06 13.69
CA PRO A 637 25.45 33.65 12.98
C PRO A 637 25.71 33.70 11.48
N ILE A 638 24.64 33.51 10.69
CA ILE A 638 24.69 33.58 9.22
C ILE A 638 24.18 34.95 8.78
N ILE A 639 25.07 35.74 8.20
CA ILE A 639 24.78 37.04 7.59
C ILE A 639 24.61 36.83 6.08
N LEU A 640 23.52 37.36 5.53
CA LEU A 640 23.22 37.22 4.12
C LEU A 640 23.83 38.37 3.31
N SER A 641 24.54 38.03 2.24
CA SER A 641 24.99 39.00 1.23
C SER A 641 24.04 39.03 0.03
N ASN A 642 24.02 40.15 -0.69
CA ASN A 642 23.37 40.24 -1.99
C ASN A 642 24.28 39.66 -3.11
N LYS A 643 23.81 39.71 -4.37
CA LYS A 643 24.57 39.22 -5.55
C LYS A 643 25.91 39.93 -5.81
N LYS A 644 26.08 41.15 -5.28
CA LYS A 644 27.33 41.91 -5.37
C LYS A 644 28.28 41.62 -4.20
N GLY A 645 27.85 40.82 -3.23
CA GLY A 645 28.65 40.52 -2.04
C GLY A 645 28.50 41.53 -0.91
N GLU A 646 27.68 42.58 -1.10
CA GLU A 646 27.37 43.54 -0.05
C GLU A 646 26.53 42.84 1.05
N THR A 647 26.71 43.24 2.30
CA THR A 647 26.01 42.71 3.49
C THR A 647 25.16 43.81 4.16
N PRO A 648 24.04 44.24 3.54
CA PRO A 648 23.30 45.41 4.00
C PRO A 648 22.88 45.32 5.47
N GLY A 649 23.26 46.32 6.27
CA GLY A 649 22.88 46.42 7.68
C GLY A 649 23.69 45.56 8.64
N ALA A 650 24.70 44.83 8.16
CA ALA A 650 25.55 43.97 8.97
C ALA A 650 26.85 44.65 9.46
N GLU A 651 27.05 45.94 9.17
CA GLU A 651 28.30 46.66 9.43
C GLU A 651 28.67 46.59 10.92
N LYS A 652 27.68 46.74 11.81
CA LYS A 652 27.87 46.71 13.27
C LYS A 652 28.33 45.34 13.77
N ILE A 653 27.74 44.25 13.28
CA ILE A 653 28.09 42.91 13.75
C ILE A 653 29.42 42.44 13.14
N LEU A 654 29.69 42.78 11.88
CA LEU A 654 30.93 42.39 11.19
C LEU A 654 32.16 43.15 11.70
N SER A 655 31.97 44.36 12.22
CA SER A 655 33.05 45.18 12.81
C SER A 655 33.19 45.03 14.33
N ASP A 656 32.38 44.18 14.96
CA ASP A 656 32.44 43.96 16.41
C ASP A 656 33.81 43.39 16.80
N SER A 657 34.45 43.99 17.81
CA SER A 657 35.77 43.60 18.28
C SER A 657 35.84 42.14 18.73
N ALA A 658 34.71 41.58 19.19
CA ALA A 658 34.61 40.18 19.61
C ALA A 658 34.74 39.20 18.44
N ILE A 659 34.43 39.60 17.20
CA ILE A 659 34.58 38.72 16.04
C ILE A 659 36.07 38.53 15.76
N GLU A 660 36.56 37.31 15.77
CA GLU A 660 37.96 36.97 15.47
C GLU A 660 38.13 36.44 14.05
N LYS A 661 37.04 35.92 13.46
CA LYS A 661 37.07 35.26 12.16
C LYS A 661 35.73 35.31 11.43
N THR A 662 35.80 35.51 10.12
CA THR A 662 34.63 35.44 9.25
C THR A 662 34.77 34.33 8.22
N TYR A 663 33.76 33.47 8.09
CA TYR A 663 33.69 32.49 7.00
C TYR A 663 32.92 33.07 5.81
N ILE A 664 33.42 32.87 4.61
CA ILE A 664 32.64 33.08 3.38
C ILE A 664 32.22 31.72 2.87
N ILE A 665 30.93 31.40 2.93
CA ILE A 665 30.43 30.12 2.44
C ILE A 665 29.90 30.29 1.02
N GLY A 666 30.49 29.54 0.09
CA GLY A 666 30.15 29.59 -1.33
C GLY A 666 31.26 30.16 -2.21
N GLY A 667 31.26 29.71 -3.46
CA GLY A 667 32.28 30.09 -4.45
C GLY A 667 32.17 31.56 -4.88
N LYS A 668 33.19 32.04 -5.60
CA LYS A 668 33.27 33.43 -6.10
C LYS A 668 32.10 33.83 -7.00
N ALA A 669 31.45 32.87 -7.67
CA ALA A 669 30.25 33.11 -8.45
C ALA A 669 29.01 33.42 -7.59
N ALA A 670 28.96 32.95 -6.35
CA ALA A 670 27.90 33.23 -5.40
C ALA A 670 28.23 34.44 -4.53
N VAL A 671 29.42 34.48 -3.93
CA VAL A 671 29.90 35.62 -3.13
C VAL A 671 31.13 36.19 -3.84
N PRO A 672 31.01 37.32 -4.58
CA PRO A 672 32.08 37.89 -5.41
C PRO A 672 33.39 38.15 -4.67
N GLU A 673 34.47 38.29 -5.44
CA GLU A 673 35.74 38.77 -4.92
C GLU A 673 35.61 40.22 -4.42
N GLY A 674 36.35 40.55 -3.37
CA GLY A 674 36.37 41.88 -2.76
C GLY A 674 35.54 41.98 -1.48
N VAL A 675 34.63 41.02 -1.24
CA VAL A 675 33.92 40.88 0.05
C VAL A 675 34.91 40.64 1.17
N GLU A 676 36.01 39.94 0.92
CA GLU A 676 37.08 39.70 1.90
C GLU A 676 37.60 40.99 2.55
N ALA A 677 37.65 42.10 1.80
CA ALA A 677 38.23 43.36 2.27
C ALA A 677 37.40 44.02 3.39
N SER A 678 36.10 43.71 3.49
CA SER A 678 35.22 44.24 4.52
C SER A 678 35.05 43.31 5.74
N LEU A 679 35.79 42.19 5.78
CA LEU A 679 35.62 41.14 6.78
C LEU A 679 36.89 40.95 7.61
N LYS A 680 36.70 40.64 8.90
CA LYS A 680 37.80 40.32 9.82
C LYS A 680 38.27 38.87 9.61
N ASN A 681 39.55 38.69 9.28
CA ASN A 681 40.21 37.40 9.06
C ASN A 681 39.35 36.42 8.21
N PRO A 682 39.03 36.79 6.95
CA PRO A 682 38.11 36.03 6.12
C PRO A 682 38.71 34.70 5.67
N GLU A 683 37.93 33.62 5.81
CA GLU A 683 38.25 32.30 5.24
C GLU A 683 37.10 31.81 4.36
N ARG A 684 37.39 31.56 3.08
CA ARG A 684 36.39 31.06 2.14
C ARG A 684 36.33 29.53 2.13
N VAL A 685 35.11 28.99 2.24
CA VAL A 685 34.80 27.56 2.16
C VAL A 685 33.87 27.35 0.96
N SER A 686 34.40 26.75 -0.11
CA SER A 686 33.68 26.63 -1.38
C SER A 686 34.20 25.50 -2.24
N GLY A 687 33.32 24.90 -3.04
CA GLY A 687 33.65 23.99 -4.12
C GLY A 687 33.15 24.49 -5.48
N ALA A 688 33.34 23.68 -6.52
CA ALA A 688 32.96 24.03 -7.90
C ALA A 688 31.43 24.16 -8.10
N ASN A 689 30.64 23.52 -7.25
CA ASN A 689 29.17 23.58 -7.24
C ASN A 689 28.66 23.34 -5.80
N ARG A 690 27.35 23.38 -5.59
CA ARG A 690 26.72 23.21 -4.26
C ARG A 690 27.10 21.91 -3.54
N SER A 691 27.24 20.79 -4.26
CA SER A 691 27.61 19.50 -3.67
C SER A 691 29.09 19.47 -3.28
N GLU A 692 29.94 20.10 -4.08
CA GLU A 692 31.37 20.25 -3.74
C GLU A 692 31.59 21.27 -2.61
N THR A 693 30.82 22.37 -2.54
CA THR A 693 30.83 23.27 -1.37
C THR A 693 30.38 22.52 -0.11
N ASN A 694 29.33 21.70 -0.21
CA ASN A 694 28.90 20.83 0.88
C ASN A 694 30.01 19.86 1.32
N ALA A 695 30.77 19.27 0.37
CA ALA A 695 31.91 18.43 0.69
C ALA A 695 33.00 19.19 1.47
N GLU A 696 33.36 20.41 1.06
CA GLU A 696 34.35 21.23 1.76
C GLU A 696 33.88 21.66 3.16
N ILE A 697 32.59 21.95 3.32
CA ILE A 697 31.99 22.18 4.65
C ILE A 697 32.11 20.93 5.52
N ILE A 698 31.79 19.75 4.97
CA ILE A 698 31.90 18.48 5.71
C ILE A 698 33.34 18.24 6.16
N LYS A 699 34.31 18.36 5.25
CA LYS A 699 35.75 18.16 5.57
C LYS A 699 36.22 19.10 6.67
N LYS A 700 35.82 20.38 6.60
CA LYS A 700 36.32 21.42 7.50
C LYS A 700 35.71 21.37 8.89
N PHE A 701 34.39 21.17 8.98
CA PHE A 701 33.65 21.32 10.23
C PHE A 701 33.36 20.00 10.94
N TYR A 702 33.50 18.86 10.25
CA TYR A 702 33.18 17.55 10.79
C TYR A 702 34.40 16.62 10.69
N ASN A 703 35.43 16.91 11.47
CA ASN A 703 36.70 16.17 11.46
C ASN A 703 36.66 14.85 12.26
N GLN A 704 35.63 14.61 13.07
CA GLN A 704 35.48 13.36 13.82
C GLN A 704 35.37 12.13 12.90
N SER A 705 35.85 10.99 13.40
CA SER A 705 35.81 9.70 12.69
C SER A 705 34.46 9.01 12.79
N ASN A 706 33.66 9.30 13.83
CA ASN A 706 32.40 8.59 14.12
C ASN A 706 31.23 9.58 14.20
N PHE A 707 30.11 9.21 13.59
CA PHE A 707 28.87 9.99 13.60
C PHE A 707 27.69 9.14 14.08
N GLU A 708 26.86 9.69 14.97
CA GLU A 708 25.56 9.06 15.26
C GLU A 708 24.66 9.14 14.02
N TYR A 709 24.60 10.32 13.38
CA TYR A 709 23.79 10.53 12.17
C TYR A 709 24.60 11.11 11.01
N ILE A 710 24.16 10.76 9.80
CA ILE A 710 24.31 11.59 8.61
C ILE A 710 22.91 11.86 8.06
N PHE A 711 22.57 13.14 7.87
CA PHE A 711 21.28 13.55 7.32
C PHE A 711 21.41 13.84 5.83
N VAL A 712 20.57 13.19 5.01
CA VAL A 712 20.57 13.38 3.55
C VAL A 712 19.36 14.21 3.15
N VAL A 713 19.62 15.38 2.57
CA VAL A 713 18.60 16.35 2.14
C VAL A 713 18.77 16.67 0.66
N LYS A 714 17.70 17.14 0.02
CA LYS A 714 17.74 17.50 -1.40
C LYS A 714 18.61 18.74 -1.59
N ASP A 715 19.34 18.78 -2.69
CA ASP A 715 20.25 19.90 -2.98
C ASP A 715 19.61 21.18 -3.52
N GLY A 716 18.30 21.16 -3.82
CA GLY A 716 17.60 22.30 -4.39
C GLY A 716 17.91 22.56 -5.86
N SER A 717 18.50 21.61 -6.59
CA SER A 717 18.77 21.74 -8.03
C SER A 717 17.49 21.73 -8.86
N GLU A 718 16.46 21.02 -8.41
CA GLU A 718 15.13 20.95 -9.04
C GLU A 718 14.20 22.11 -8.61
N GLY A 719 14.62 22.95 -7.66
CA GLY A 719 13.82 24.05 -7.13
C GLY A 719 14.27 24.47 -5.73
N GLN A 720 14.23 25.78 -5.44
CA GLN A 720 14.68 26.32 -4.14
C GLN A 720 13.81 25.82 -2.98
N ASP A 721 12.53 25.52 -3.23
CA ASP A 721 11.61 24.99 -2.21
C ASP A 721 12.00 23.59 -1.72
N LYS A 722 12.81 22.85 -2.48
CA LYS A 722 13.30 21.51 -2.10
C LYS A 722 14.32 21.54 -0.96
N LEU A 723 14.88 22.70 -0.64
CA LEU A 723 15.82 22.89 0.46
C LEU A 723 15.14 22.92 1.85
N ILE A 724 13.80 23.02 1.90
CA ILE A 724 13.07 23.25 3.15
C ILE A 724 13.26 22.12 4.17
N ASP A 725 13.43 20.89 3.71
CA ASP A 725 13.70 19.72 4.56
C ASP A 725 15.06 19.89 5.27
N GLY A 726 16.05 20.46 4.58
CA GLY A 726 17.37 20.78 5.15
C GLY A 726 17.32 21.88 6.21
N LEU A 727 16.44 22.88 6.04
CA LEU A 727 16.19 23.87 7.08
C LEU A 727 15.59 23.21 8.34
N SER A 728 14.59 22.34 8.16
CA SER A 728 13.90 21.71 9.29
C SER A 728 14.81 20.82 10.14
N VAL A 729 15.75 20.09 9.51
CA VAL A 729 16.71 19.23 10.22
C VAL A 729 17.95 19.95 10.73
N GLY A 730 18.17 21.20 10.34
CA GLY A 730 19.36 21.99 10.70
C GLY A 730 19.69 21.96 12.19
N ALA A 731 18.70 22.27 13.04
CA ALA A 731 18.89 22.31 14.49
C ALA A 731 19.12 20.92 15.09
N PHE A 732 18.48 19.89 14.55
CA PHE A 732 18.67 18.52 15.01
C PHE A 732 20.05 17.98 14.61
N ALA A 733 20.49 18.26 13.39
CA ALA A 733 21.83 17.97 12.92
C ALA A 733 22.90 18.71 13.76
N ALA A 734 22.64 19.97 14.13
CA ALA A 734 23.49 20.71 15.04
C ALA A 734 23.59 20.02 16.41
N LYS A 735 22.44 19.73 17.03
CA LYS A 735 22.32 19.02 18.32
C LYS A 735 23.06 17.68 18.35
N LYS A 736 23.10 16.98 17.22
CA LYS A 736 23.75 15.66 17.08
C LYS A 736 25.19 15.72 16.57
N ASN A 737 25.78 16.90 16.45
CA ASN A 737 27.12 17.09 15.88
C ASN A 737 27.29 16.32 14.54
N SER A 738 26.25 16.36 13.70
CA SER A 738 26.09 15.48 12.54
C SER A 738 26.00 16.29 11.25
N PRO A 739 26.66 15.87 10.17
CA PRO A 739 26.65 16.62 8.92
C PRO A 739 25.33 16.47 8.17
N ILE A 740 24.98 17.51 7.43
CA ILE A 740 23.96 17.48 6.39
C ILE A 740 24.67 17.23 5.06
N VAL A 741 24.33 16.13 4.39
CA VAL A 741 24.77 15.81 3.03
C VAL A 741 23.71 16.32 2.06
N LEU A 742 24.09 17.35 1.31
CA LEU A 742 23.21 18.05 0.38
C LEU A 742 23.40 17.49 -1.03
N ALA A 743 22.48 16.62 -1.47
CA ALA A 743 22.67 15.82 -2.67
C ALA A 743 21.51 15.90 -3.67
N GLY A 744 21.86 15.82 -4.95
CA GLY A 744 20.91 15.63 -6.05
C GLY A 744 20.64 14.14 -6.27
N LYS A 745 20.76 13.66 -7.51
CA LYS A 745 20.52 12.24 -7.84
C LYS A 745 21.59 11.28 -7.31
N ASN A 746 22.82 11.75 -7.11
CA ASN A 746 23.98 10.95 -6.70
C ASN A 746 24.89 11.76 -5.76
N LEU A 747 25.69 11.07 -4.94
CA LEU A 747 26.82 11.67 -4.22
C LEU A 747 27.87 12.17 -5.21
N SER A 748 28.38 13.36 -4.98
CA SER A 748 29.53 13.89 -5.72
C SER A 748 30.84 13.19 -5.29
N THR A 749 31.88 13.31 -6.12
CA THR A 749 33.20 12.77 -5.79
C THR A 749 33.76 13.41 -4.52
N GLY A 750 33.61 14.72 -4.35
CA GLY A 750 34.04 15.41 -3.12
C GLY A 750 33.31 14.91 -1.88
N GLN A 751 32.00 14.69 -1.96
CA GLN A 751 31.20 14.19 -0.83
C GLN A 751 31.62 12.78 -0.42
N LYS A 752 31.87 11.89 -1.40
CA LYS A 752 32.40 10.55 -1.11
C LYS A 752 33.76 10.64 -0.42
N SER A 753 34.68 11.46 -0.93
CA SER A 753 36.00 11.64 -0.33
C SER A 753 35.95 12.28 1.06
N ALA A 754 35.03 13.21 1.30
CA ALA A 754 34.84 13.85 2.60
C ALA A 754 34.32 12.87 3.67
N LEU A 755 33.61 11.83 3.25
CA LEU A 755 33.00 10.83 4.11
C LEU A 755 33.79 9.52 4.21
N LEU A 756 34.77 9.32 3.32
CA LEU A 756 35.59 8.12 3.27
C LEU A 756 36.40 7.96 4.57
N GLY A 757 36.45 6.74 5.10
CA GLY A 757 37.19 6.41 6.32
C GLY A 757 36.52 6.85 7.63
N LYS A 758 35.32 7.42 7.55
CA LYS A 758 34.45 7.67 8.73
C LYS A 758 33.54 6.46 8.97
N SER A 759 32.94 6.41 10.14
CA SER A 759 31.86 5.47 10.47
C SER A 759 30.58 6.24 10.84
N VAL A 760 29.43 5.65 10.57
CA VAL A 760 28.12 6.23 10.88
C VAL A 760 27.17 5.16 11.43
N GLU A 761 26.48 5.46 12.52
CA GLU A 761 25.47 4.55 13.08
C GLU A 761 24.17 4.59 12.27
N LYS A 762 23.69 5.79 11.92
CA LYS A 762 22.40 6.01 11.27
C LYS A 762 22.53 6.95 10.07
N ILE A 763 22.03 6.50 8.92
CA ILE A 763 21.89 7.34 7.72
C ILE A 763 20.40 7.61 7.54
N SER A 764 20.04 8.88 7.67
CA SER A 764 18.65 9.35 7.68
C SER A 764 18.37 10.21 6.46
N GLN A 765 17.50 9.74 5.57
CA GLN A 765 16.88 10.61 4.56
C GLN A 765 15.92 11.58 5.26
N VAL A 766 15.96 12.86 4.90
CA VAL A 766 15.01 13.86 5.39
C VAL A 766 14.18 14.38 4.22
N GLY A 767 12.87 14.17 4.31
CA GLY A 767 11.91 14.45 3.26
C GLY A 767 11.88 13.41 2.14
N GLY A 768 10.69 13.13 1.59
CA GLY A 768 10.50 12.12 0.55
C GLY A 768 11.06 12.52 -0.83
N GLY A 769 11.23 11.58 -1.75
CA GLY A 769 11.64 11.85 -3.15
C GLY A 769 13.02 11.32 -3.52
N SER A 770 13.71 11.98 -4.45
CA SER A 770 14.91 11.52 -5.20
C SER A 770 16.19 11.23 -4.41
N ASN A 771 16.18 11.38 -3.07
CA ASN A 771 17.35 11.15 -2.23
C ASN A 771 17.61 9.66 -1.95
N THR A 772 16.68 8.76 -2.27
CA THR A 772 16.79 7.33 -1.95
C THR A 772 18.08 6.71 -2.49
N THR A 773 18.45 7.06 -3.74
CA THR A 773 19.69 6.59 -4.38
C THR A 773 20.93 7.00 -3.58
N VAL A 774 20.96 8.24 -3.10
CA VAL A 774 22.08 8.79 -2.32
C VAL A 774 22.19 8.10 -0.98
N THR A 775 21.09 7.88 -0.26
CA THR A 775 21.10 7.10 0.99
C THR A 775 21.60 5.68 0.78
N SER A 776 21.23 5.02 -0.32
CA SER A 776 21.76 3.69 -0.67
C SER A 776 23.26 3.73 -0.99
N GLN A 777 23.73 4.77 -1.68
CA GLN A 777 25.16 4.98 -1.94
C GLN A 777 25.96 5.17 -0.64
N LEU A 778 25.46 5.99 0.29
CA LEU A 778 26.09 6.17 1.60
C LEU A 778 26.08 4.86 2.39
N ARG A 779 24.94 4.15 2.45
CA ARG A 779 24.86 2.86 3.15
C ARG A 779 25.87 1.85 2.60
N ASN A 780 26.15 1.86 1.30
CA ASN A 780 27.19 1.02 0.70
C ASN A 780 28.61 1.55 0.94
N LEU A 781 28.81 2.86 1.10
CA LEU A 781 30.11 3.45 1.42
C LEU A 781 30.58 3.09 2.84
N PHE A 782 29.66 2.85 3.77
CA PHE A 782 29.93 2.50 5.18
C PHE A 782 29.74 1.01 5.51
N LYS A 783 29.46 0.17 4.51
CA LYS A 783 29.60 -1.29 4.61
C LYS A 783 31.05 -1.66 4.35
#